data_AF-A0A540WV53-F1
#
_entry.id   AF-A0A540WV53-F1
#
_cell.length_a   1.000
_cell.length_b   1.000
_cell.length_c   1.000
_cell.angle_alpha   90.00
_cell.angle_beta   90.00
_cell.angle_gamma   90.00
#
_symmetry.space_group_name_H-M   'P 1'
#
loop_
_entity.id
_entity.type
_entity.pdbx_description
1 polymer ?
#
loop_
_entity_poly.entity_id
_entity_poly.type
_entity_poly.pdbx_seq_one_letter_code
_entity_poly.pdbx_strand_id
1 'polypeptide(L)'
;MHRVMSWMLILAAVCLAAPAQARDWFVRAGAMGGDGSRERPFADPWMALERLEANDGVHVAAGRYYGKLERGNWELVFPGVRLLGGYDAAFQERNPWKNLTELTWRKGSPNRPDVSLARVSTSAQRDTAGATIDGFFIDMQDTYDYVGEGGNFDASALHRNGAVDLAKGGVLRNCMIVNSLHAVRTSPGAVVENNVIVNSISAAIISKGGGDQDPPVTLRNNTIAFIWATKAIAEGGTDGAGIDVTNKALLENNLVVHSDNHGAQVTVPSKVTIQGNAFWRNLFSNAAFYFEGKKSSLDDSDIADAEDVGFARAGGNVAVDPKLPFEPAWYERFTRREGRGKKFDAKAWEETRTGAGFPATGEPLTLFAPAYPPGAVPQLVTPGNASLTQGARAKGLKLTFSTASSAAPAKVYTRVSLTSIQANPKGHDGKDVEVIVGSQGVANPDNGPVGTSRETHKAVFLVDEKNEARATGLFRKGTAAERVIDAIPNYGSGPPRDLFVVRGTARAREGNPRYALVIDSVEPYEKELAMAARPKGRDWFVRAGATEGDGSRERPFKDPFQALEQAQRGDRILVSQGEYGGKLKSGKWVVDGKQYLTLLGGWDRDFQRRDPWNTPTLLHWPSDSKTSPQGYLLEGNGDHTGLIVDGFVLDRRTLNRYDPDGFLDVNVSPDSEHVWVSSPETVIRNCTFVNGAGAAVRMSNAVTFENNIVVNMVSDGIRVTGGFGTRPARIRDNTFLFIWNRNRPHDGSSSTGTGVALGGNAPAVLDGNVFQYIDNFAVRSSANPGEVVLTDNAFFRNWAAFRSTQGTPPPTVDEKSMHLLADLPFKKQAGNIVADGGFDLDPAIYASWFARTSKQTNRFTAEEWEQVAPPSIGAEPAKAGLGKAFDWKAAAQLFPKNAQVKGARPRKLETGG
;
A
#
# COMPACT_ATOMS: atom_id res chain seq x y z
N MET A 1 -58.18 -56.52 -10.39
CA MET A 1 -57.86 -56.80 -11.80
C MET A 1 -57.11 -55.59 -12.37
N HIS A 2 -55.85 -55.80 -12.76
CA HIS A 2 -55.00 -55.11 -13.77
C HIS A 2 -55.15 -53.58 -14.04
N ARG A 3 -54.11 -52.75 -13.79
CA ARG A 3 -52.97 -52.35 -14.70
C ARG A 3 -53.48 -51.63 -15.97
N VAL A 4 -53.04 -50.43 -16.40
CA VAL A 4 -51.68 -50.01 -16.85
C VAL A 4 -51.60 -48.46 -17.06
N MET A 5 -50.48 -47.87 -16.61
CA MET A 5 -49.67 -46.71 -17.07
C MET A 5 -50.24 -45.59 -17.99
N SER A 6 -49.91 -44.34 -17.66
CA SER A 6 -48.88 -43.61 -18.44
C SER A 6 -48.26 -42.44 -17.66
N TRP A 7 -46.93 -42.46 -17.57
CA TRP A 7 -46.05 -41.42 -17.05
C TRP A 7 -45.79 -40.37 -18.13
N MET A 8 -45.82 -39.07 -17.80
CA MET A 8 -45.02 -38.06 -18.50
C MET A 8 -44.55 -36.96 -17.54
N LEU A 9 -43.22 -36.83 -17.51
CA LEU A 9 -42.38 -35.94 -16.73
C LEU A 9 -42.80 -34.45 -16.79
N ILE A 10 -42.97 -33.83 -15.62
CA ILE A 10 -42.74 -32.39 -15.43
C ILE A 10 -41.25 -32.23 -15.08
N LEU A 11 -40.44 -31.86 -16.07
CA LEU A 11 -39.06 -31.45 -15.86
C LEU A 11 -39.07 -29.97 -15.44
N ALA A 12 -39.26 -29.72 -14.13
CA ALA A 12 -38.99 -28.41 -13.56
C ALA A 12 -37.46 -28.23 -13.52
N ALA A 13 -36.92 -27.50 -14.50
CA ALA A 13 -35.54 -27.03 -14.47
C ALA A 13 -35.42 -25.92 -13.40
N VAL A 14 -35.32 -26.34 -12.14
CA VAL A 14 -34.83 -25.49 -11.07
C VAL A 14 -33.33 -25.32 -11.31
N CYS A 15 -32.94 -24.20 -11.93
CA CYS A 15 -31.55 -23.74 -11.94
C CYS A 15 -31.17 -23.33 -10.50
N LEU A 16 -30.93 -24.32 -9.64
CA LEU A 16 -30.09 -24.13 -8.46
C LEU A 16 -28.72 -23.70 -8.98
N ALA A 17 -28.35 -22.45 -8.75
CA ALA A 17 -26.98 -22.00 -8.98
C ALA A 17 -26.06 -22.94 -8.19
N ALA A 18 -25.26 -23.73 -8.91
CA ALA A 18 -24.27 -24.60 -8.29
C ALA A 18 -23.40 -23.75 -7.34
N PRO A 19 -23.01 -24.27 -6.16
CA PRO A 19 -22.05 -23.58 -5.32
C PRO A 19 -20.81 -23.27 -6.18
N ALA A 20 -20.36 -22.01 -6.16
CA ALA A 20 -19.06 -21.66 -6.72
C ALA A 20 -18.06 -22.64 -6.08
N GLN A 21 -17.46 -23.50 -6.90
CA GLN A 21 -16.59 -24.55 -6.41
C GLN A 21 -15.33 -23.87 -5.86
N ALA A 22 -14.99 -24.17 -4.61
CA ALA A 22 -13.78 -23.67 -3.96
C ALA A 22 -12.56 -23.93 -4.86
N ARG A 23 -11.80 -22.87 -5.14
CA ARG A 23 -10.57 -22.94 -5.93
C ARG A 23 -9.36 -23.09 -5.01
N ASP A 24 -8.36 -23.81 -5.50
CA ASP A 24 -7.05 -23.86 -4.86
C ASP A 24 -6.08 -22.90 -5.56
N TRP A 25 -5.34 -22.15 -4.75
CA TRP A 25 -4.28 -21.24 -5.13
C TRP A 25 -2.96 -21.75 -4.58
N PHE A 26 -1.89 -21.69 -5.37
CA PHE A 26 -0.57 -22.19 -5.00
C PHE A 26 0.43 -21.05 -4.89
N VAL A 27 1.27 -21.10 -3.86
CA VAL A 27 2.24 -20.06 -3.52
C VAL A 27 3.60 -20.67 -3.24
N ARG A 28 4.65 -20.11 -3.83
CA ARG A 28 6.04 -20.52 -3.64
C ARG A 28 6.96 -19.31 -3.65
N ALA A 29 7.76 -19.17 -2.59
CA ALA A 29 8.75 -18.11 -2.48
C ALA A 29 9.69 -18.10 -3.70
N GLY A 30 9.97 -16.91 -4.22
CA GLY A 30 10.83 -16.71 -5.40
C GLY A 30 10.17 -17.00 -6.76
N ALA A 31 8.90 -17.40 -6.81
CA ALA A 31 8.18 -17.49 -8.08
C ALA A 31 8.01 -16.09 -8.71
N MET A 32 8.01 -16.02 -10.06
CA MET A 32 7.89 -14.76 -10.81
C MET A 32 6.75 -14.86 -11.81
N GLY A 33 5.84 -13.88 -11.82
CA GLY A 33 4.74 -13.82 -12.79
C GLY A 33 3.78 -15.02 -12.75
N GLY A 34 3.56 -15.60 -11.56
CA GLY A 34 2.62 -16.71 -11.36
C GLY A 34 1.16 -16.30 -11.58
N ASP A 35 0.33 -17.26 -11.98
CA ASP A 35 -1.13 -17.12 -12.09
C ASP A 35 -1.87 -17.82 -10.92
N GLY A 36 -1.11 -18.39 -9.99
CA GLY A 36 -1.62 -19.08 -8.81
C GLY A 36 -2.03 -20.53 -9.05
N SER A 37 -1.84 -21.06 -10.27
CA SER A 37 -1.86 -22.50 -10.51
C SER A 37 -0.67 -23.20 -9.83
N ARG A 38 -0.74 -24.54 -9.73
CA ARG A 38 0.35 -25.33 -9.16
C ARG A 38 1.63 -25.25 -10.00
N GLU A 39 1.48 -25.15 -11.31
CA GLU A 39 2.55 -25.05 -12.30
C GLU A 39 3.19 -23.66 -12.28
N ARG A 40 2.38 -22.61 -12.05
CA ARG A 40 2.82 -21.21 -11.99
C ARG A 40 2.34 -20.54 -10.70
N PRO A 41 2.88 -20.95 -9.54
CA PRO A 41 2.45 -20.46 -8.24
C PRO A 41 2.75 -18.96 -8.09
N PHE A 42 1.96 -18.28 -7.26
CA PHE A 42 2.27 -16.92 -6.85
C PHE A 42 3.52 -16.86 -5.97
N ALA A 43 4.16 -15.69 -5.92
CA ALA A 43 5.39 -15.48 -5.13
C ALA A 43 5.12 -15.35 -3.63
N ASP A 44 3.95 -14.85 -3.25
CA ASP A 44 3.58 -14.53 -1.87
C ASP A 44 2.08 -14.75 -1.63
N PRO A 45 1.65 -15.15 -0.41
CA PRO A 45 0.23 -15.36 -0.11
C PRO A 45 -0.67 -14.17 -0.40
N TRP A 46 -0.19 -12.93 -0.25
CA TRP A 46 -1.04 -11.75 -0.49
C TRP A 46 -1.61 -11.72 -1.91
N MET A 47 -0.87 -12.22 -2.91
CA MET A 47 -1.32 -12.26 -4.30
C MET A 47 -2.54 -13.17 -4.48
N ALA A 48 -2.61 -14.28 -3.73
CA ALA A 48 -3.78 -15.15 -3.69
C ALA A 48 -4.92 -14.50 -2.89
N LEU A 49 -4.63 -13.90 -1.73
CA LEU A 49 -5.62 -13.20 -0.89
C LEU A 49 -6.33 -12.06 -1.64
N GLU A 50 -5.66 -11.47 -2.65
CA GLU A 50 -6.24 -10.45 -3.52
C GLU A 50 -7.21 -10.97 -4.58
N ARG A 51 -7.20 -12.28 -4.86
CA ARG A 51 -7.96 -12.91 -5.95
C ARG A 51 -8.97 -13.94 -5.46
N LEU A 52 -8.79 -14.43 -4.24
CA LEU A 52 -9.64 -15.47 -3.69
C LEU A 52 -11.08 -15.02 -3.49
N GLU A 53 -11.95 -16.02 -3.48
CA GLU A 53 -13.35 -15.96 -3.11
C GLU A 53 -13.60 -16.80 -1.84
N ALA A 54 -14.83 -16.77 -1.32
CA ALA A 54 -15.20 -17.57 -0.16
C ALA A 54 -14.97 -19.08 -0.40
N ASN A 55 -14.48 -19.77 0.63
CA ASN A 55 -14.14 -21.20 0.65
C ASN A 55 -12.86 -21.62 -0.12
N ASP A 56 -12.19 -20.69 -0.80
CA ASP A 56 -10.94 -20.99 -1.50
C ASP A 56 -9.83 -21.49 -0.55
N GLY A 57 -8.95 -22.33 -1.09
CA GLY A 57 -7.73 -22.80 -0.44
C GLY A 57 -6.49 -22.08 -0.97
N VAL A 58 -5.57 -21.69 -0.10
CA VAL A 58 -4.26 -21.13 -0.46
C VAL A 58 -3.18 -22.04 0.12
N HIS A 59 -2.49 -22.77 -0.75
CA HIS A 59 -1.44 -23.72 -0.43
C HIS A 59 -0.08 -23.06 -0.54
N VAL A 60 0.63 -22.95 0.57
CA VAL A 60 1.88 -22.19 0.66
C VAL A 60 3.04 -23.15 0.94
N ALA A 61 3.99 -23.19 0.02
CA ALA A 61 5.21 -23.96 0.16
C ALA A 61 6.16 -23.35 1.19
N ALA A 62 7.10 -24.17 1.67
CA ALA A 62 8.18 -23.72 2.55
C ALA A 62 8.96 -22.57 1.91
N GLY A 63 9.37 -21.62 2.75
CA GLY A 63 10.02 -20.39 2.31
C GLY A 63 9.67 -19.21 3.19
N ARG A 64 10.27 -18.05 2.88
CA ARG A 64 10.04 -16.78 3.58
C ARG A 64 9.18 -15.88 2.72
N TYR A 65 8.14 -15.34 3.34
CA TYR A 65 7.14 -14.49 2.71
C TYR A 65 7.11 -13.13 3.41
N TYR A 66 6.87 -12.09 2.63
CA TYR A 66 7.05 -10.70 3.08
C TYR A 66 5.78 -9.86 2.97
N GLY A 67 4.70 -10.39 2.38
CA GLY A 67 3.43 -9.68 2.29
C GLY A 67 3.49 -8.57 1.26
N LYS A 68 2.36 -7.89 1.07
CA LYS A 68 2.24 -6.84 0.06
C LYS A 68 3.17 -5.67 0.40
N LEU A 69 3.94 -5.19 -0.57
CA LEU A 69 4.97 -4.16 -0.40
C LEU A 69 6.03 -4.53 0.65
N GLU A 70 6.21 -5.83 0.90
CA GLU A 70 7.12 -6.37 1.92
C GLU A 70 6.82 -5.89 3.35
N ARG A 71 5.56 -5.52 3.65
CA ARG A 71 5.13 -5.02 4.98
C ARG A 71 4.97 -6.12 6.03
N GLY A 72 4.82 -7.36 5.59
CA GLY A 72 4.63 -8.52 6.45
C GLY A 72 3.29 -8.48 7.16
N ASN A 73 2.20 -8.14 6.46
CA ASN A 73 0.85 -8.30 6.98
C ASN A 73 0.01 -9.08 5.95
N TRP A 74 -0.82 -10.00 6.42
CA TRP A 74 -1.77 -10.76 5.61
C TRP A 74 -3.16 -10.75 6.26
N GLU A 75 -4.20 -10.55 5.46
CA GLU A 75 -5.58 -10.47 5.94
C GLU A 75 -6.48 -11.41 5.12
N LEU A 76 -7.20 -12.30 5.82
CA LEU A 76 -8.25 -13.12 5.23
C LEU A 76 -9.56 -12.32 5.29
N VAL A 77 -10.18 -12.09 4.14
CA VAL A 77 -11.29 -11.14 3.98
C VAL A 77 -12.65 -11.78 3.68
N PHE A 78 -12.71 -13.10 3.57
CA PHE A 78 -13.92 -13.85 3.19
C PHE A 78 -14.11 -15.11 4.04
N PRO A 79 -15.36 -15.60 4.17
CA PRO A 79 -15.67 -16.78 4.96
C PRO A 79 -15.11 -18.06 4.31
N GLY A 80 -14.81 -19.05 5.14
CA GLY A 80 -14.35 -20.38 4.72
C GLY A 80 -12.98 -20.44 4.03
N VAL A 81 -12.29 -19.31 3.84
CA VAL A 81 -10.96 -19.27 3.23
C VAL A 81 -9.97 -20.06 4.09
N ARG A 82 -9.16 -20.90 3.44
CA ARG A 82 -8.13 -21.71 4.12
C ARG A 82 -6.75 -21.28 3.66
N LEU A 83 -6.01 -20.59 4.51
CA LEU A 83 -4.59 -20.30 4.31
C LEU A 83 -3.78 -21.45 4.94
N LEU A 84 -3.07 -22.23 4.10
CA LEU A 84 -2.49 -23.52 4.46
C LEU A 84 -0.98 -23.53 4.17
N GLY A 85 -0.16 -23.42 5.22
CA GLY A 85 1.28 -23.60 5.16
C GLY A 85 1.72 -25.06 5.39
N GLY A 86 3.02 -25.25 5.35
CA GLY A 86 3.69 -26.52 5.63
C GLY A 86 3.93 -27.40 4.40
N TYR A 87 3.72 -26.90 3.18
CA TYR A 87 3.99 -27.69 1.98
C TYR A 87 5.48 -27.70 1.65
N ASP A 88 6.01 -28.79 1.13
CA ASP A 88 7.31 -28.77 0.48
C ASP A 88 7.25 -27.96 -0.85
N ALA A 89 8.41 -27.68 -1.44
CA ALA A 89 8.48 -26.89 -2.68
C ALA A 89 7.72 -27.55 -3.86
N ALA A 90 7.51 -28.87 -3.84
CA ALA A 90 6.83 -29.63 -4.88
C ALA A 90 5.32 -29.84 -4.62
N PHE A 91 4.81 -29.42 -3.46
CA PHE A 91 3.45 -29.70 -2.99
C PHE A 91 3.13 -31.21 -2.94
N GLN A 92 4.09 -32.04 -2.55
CA GLN A 92 3.97 -33.49 -2.39
C GLN A 92 3.84 -33.90 -0.92
N GLU A 93 4.41 -33.13 0.00
CA GLU A 93 4.32 -33.34 1.44
C GLU A 93 3.72 -32.11 2.13
N ARG A 94 2.83 -32.31 3.11
CA ARG A 94 2.38 -31.24 4.03
C ARG A 94 2.78 -31.58 5.47
N ASN A 95 3.79 -30.88 5.96
CA ASN A 95 4.36 -31.03 7.29
C ASN A 95 4.86 -29.68 7.83
N PRO A 96 4.03 -28.93 8.58
CA PRO A 96 4.39 -27.60 9.10
C PRO A 96 5.62 -27.56 10.01
N TRP A 97 5.99 -28.70 10.60
CA TRP A 97 7.09 -28.83 11.56
C TRP A 97 8.45 -29.02 10.87
N LYS A 98 8.43 -29.41 9.60
CA LYS A 98 9.61 -29.67 8.77
C LYS A 98 9.73 -28.65 7.64
N ASN A 99 8.63 -28.36 6.96
CA ASN A 99 8.55 -27.51 5.77
C ASN A 99 8.10 -26.10 6.19
N LEU A 100 8.99 -25.35 6.84
CA LEU A 100 8.64 -24.06 7.46
C LEU A 100 8.15 -23.05 6.42
N THR A 101 6.92 -22.59 6.62
CA THR A 101 6.30 -21.51 5.87
C THR A 101 6.33 -20.25 6.72
N GLU A 102 7.33 -19.40 6.51
CA GLU A 102 7.63 -18.28 7.39
C GLU A 102 6.95 -16.99 6.92
N LEU A 103 6.14 -16.38 7.80
CA LEU A 103 5.55 -15.06 7.60
C LEU A 103 6.38 -14.02 8.35
N THR A 104 7.02 -13.09 7.64
CA THR A 104 7.96 -12.09 8.20
C THR A 104 7.84 -10.75 7.48
N TRP A 105 8.54 -9.73 7.98
CA TRP A 105 8.75 -8.42 7.36
C TRP A 105 10.18 -8.33 6.82
N ARG A 106 10.36 -7.67 5.67
CA ARG A 106 11.71 -7.46 5.15
C ARG A 106 12.38 -6.31 5.88
N LYS A 107 13.31 -6.63 6.79
CA LYS A 107 14.19 -5.64 7.42
C LYS A 107 14.88 -4.78 6.35
N GLY A 108 14.78 -3.46 6.50
CA GLY A 108 15.32 -2.49 5.54
C GLY A 108 14.36 -2.10 4.41
N SER A 109 13.18 -2.71 4.31
CA SER A 109 12.14 -2.25 3.39
C SER A 109 11.75 -0.80 3.71
N PRO A 110 11.52 0.06 2.67
CA PRO A 110 11.00 1.41 2.89
C PRO A 110 9.54 1.40 3.38
N ASN A 111 8.87 0.25 3.34
CA ASN A 111 7.52 0.05 3.83
C ASN A 111 7.55 -0.70 5.17
N ARG A 112 7.29 0.02 6.26
CA ARG A 112 7.16 -0.59 7.59
C ARG A 112 5.85 -1.39 7.72
N PRO A 113 5.80 -2.39 8.61
CA PRO A 113 4.56 -3.07 8.94
C PRO A 113 3.50 -2.09 9.42
N ASP A 114 2.24 -2.37 9.12
CA ASP A 114 1.14 -1.65 9.76
C ASP A 114 0.98 -2.17 11.18
N VAL A 115 1.41 -1.37 12.16
CA VAL A 115 1.37 -1.72 13.58
C VAL A 115 -0.06 -1.86 14.12
N SER A 116 -1.07 -1.39 13.36
CA SER A 116 -2.49 -1.56 13.68
C SER A 116 -3.07 -2.90 13.20
N LEU A 117 -2.29 -3.73 12.50
CA LEU A 117 -2.66 -5.07 12.05
C LEU A 117 -1.73 -6.13 12.67
N ALA A 118 -2.26 -7.32 12.91
CA ALA A 118 -1.42 -8.47 13.25
C ALA A 118 -0.61 -8.93 12.03
N ARG A 119 0.41 -9.78 12.24
CA ARG A 119 1.16 -10.42 11.15
C ARG A 119 0.19 -11.14 10.21
N VAL A 120 -0.72 -11.94 10.75
CA VAL A 120 -1.82 -12.53 9.99
C VAL A 120 -3.14 -12.34 10.74
N SER A 121 -4.20 -11.99 10.03
CA SER A 121 -5.49 -11.70 10.65
C SER A 121 -6.67 -12.14 9.80
N THR A 122 -7.82 -12.31 10.45
CA THR A 122 -9.12 -12.26 9.79
C THR A 122 -9.66 -10.83 9.84
N SER A 123 -10.30 -10.39 8.77
CA SER A 123 -10.86 -9.03 8.68
C SER A 123 -11.89 -8.72 9.77
N ALA A 124 -11.72 -7.55 10.41
CA ALA A 124 -12.71 -7.01 11.35
C ALA A 124 -13.91 -6.38 10.61
N GLN A 125 -13.74 -6.00 9.34
CA GLN A 125 -14.72 -5.29 8.54
C GLN A 125 -15.64 -6.24 7.77
N ARG A 126 -15.13 -7.41 7.37
CA ARG A 126 -15.88 -8.40 6.57
C ARG A 126 -16.30 -9.60 7.38
N ASP A 127 -17.13 -10.45 6.78
CA ASP A 127 -17.44 -11.77 7.34
C ASP A 127 -16.29 -12.72 7.00
N THR A 128 -15.77 -13.38 8.03
CA THR A 128 -14.65 -14.33 7.93
C THR A 128 -14.96 -15.63 8.68
N ALA A 129 -16.24 -15.93 8.90
CA ALA A 129 -16.65 -17.14 9.59
C ALA A 129 -16.01 -18.39 8.95
N GLY A 130 -15.42 -19.26 9.78
CA GLY A 130 -14.75 -20.48 9.33
C GLY A 130 -13.41 -20.27 8.60
N ALA A 131 -12.89 -19.05 8.50
CA ALA A 131 -11.56 -18.82 7.95
C ALA A 131 -10.50 -19.57 8.77
N THR A 132 -9.53 -20.18 8.08
CA THR A 132 -8.51 -21.06 8.68
C THR A 132 -7.11 -20.58 8.36
N ILE A 133 -6.26 -20.49 9.38
CA ILE A 133 -4.82 -20.27 9.31
C ILE A 133 -4.16 -21.54 9.86
N ASP A 134 -3.46 -22.29 9.01
CA ASP A 134 -2.99 -23.63 9.36
C ASP A 134 -1.56 -23.87 8.87
N GLY A 135 -0.62 -24.11 9.79
CA GLY A 135 0.72 -24.59 9.44
C GLY A 135 1.78 -23.52 9.14
N PHE A 136 1.72 -22.36 9.81
CA PHE A 136 2.67 -21.26 9.61
C PHE A 136 3.70 -21.14 10.74
N PHE A 137 4.89 -20.70 10.36
CA PHE A 137 5.92 -20.22 11.28
C PHE A 137 5.88 -18.70 11.31
N ILE A 138 5.69 -18.11 12.49
CA ILE A 138 5.56 -16.67 12.68
C ILE A 138 6.56 -16.23 13.74
N ASP A 139 7.61 -15.57 13.28
CA ASP A 139 8.56 -14.87 14.15
C ASP A 139 8.26 -13.37 14.09
N MET A 140 8.15 -12.77 15.27
CA MET A 140 7.89 -11.34 15.44
C MET A 140 9.13 -10.56 15.86
N GLN A 141 10.31 -11.20 15.95
CA GLN A 141 11.56 -10.52 16.32
C GLN A 141 11.87 -9.31 15.43
N ASP A 142 11.60 -9.42 14.13
CA ASP A 142 11.78 -8.36 13.14
C ASP A 142 10.85 -7.15 13.33
N THR A 143 9.75 -7.32 14.07
CA THR A 143 8.73 -6.30 14.30
C THR A 143 9.04 -5.45 15.53
N TYR A 144 9.88 -5.94 16.43
CA TYR A 144 10.20 -5.30 17.69
C TYR A 144 11.68 -4.94 17.78
N ASP A 145 11.98 -3.97 18.63
CA ASP A 145 13.33 -3.52 18.89
C ASP A 145 13.87 -4.25 20.12
N TYR A 146 15.13 -4.69 20.05
CA TYR A 146 15.84 -5.33 21.15
C TYR A 146 17.11 -4.52 21.46
N VAL A 147 17.38 -4.30 22.73
CA VAL A 147 18.39 -3.34 23.22
C VAL A 147 19.24 -3.93 24.35
N GLY A 148 20.40 -3.31 24.58
CA GLY A 148 21.28 -3.60 25.71
C GLY A 148 22.05 -4.91 25.62
N GLU A 149 22.89 -5.14 26.62
CA GLU A 149 23.65 -6.38 26.77
C GLU A 149 22.68 -7.54 27.05
N GLY A 150 22.75 -8.59 26.23
CA GLY A 150 21.82 -9.72 26.28
C GLY A 150 20.61 -9.64 25.35
N GLY A 151 20.42 -8.53 24.62
CA GLY A 151 19.37 -8.39 23.61
C GLY A 151 17.97 -8.47 24.21
N ASN A 152 17.71 -7.66 25.24
CA ASN A 152 16.42 -7.58 25.92
C ASN A 152 15.39 -6.87 25.04
N PHE A 153 14.11 -7.21 25.19
CA PHE A 153 13.02 -6.51 24.51
C PHE A 153 12.94 -5.05 24.96
N ASP A 154 12.81 -4.11 24.02
CA ASP A 154 12.56 -2.70 24.35
C ASP A 154 11.08 -2.46 24.66
N ALA A 155 10.77 -2.21 25.93
CA ALA A 155 9.41 -1.92 26.40
C ALA A 155 8.76 -0.71 25.70
N SER A 156 9.52 0.19 25.07
CA SER A 156 8.96 1.28 24.25
C SER A 156 8.13 0.75 23.06
N ALA A 157 8.38 -0.50 22.62
CA ALA A 157 7.71 -1.15 21.49
C ALA A 157 6.34 -1.79 21.84
N LEU A 158 5.84 -1.67 23.08
CA LEU A 158 4.58 -2.29 23.55
C LEU A 158 3.30 -1.81 22.83
N HIS A 159 3.37 -0.80 21.97
CA HIS A 159 2.23 -0.22 21.26
C HIS A 159 1.87 -0.93 19.94
N ARG A 160 2.56 -2.01 19.58
CA ARG A 160 2.39 -2.72 18.31
C ARG A 160 1.47 -3.94 18.46
N ASN A 161 0.82 -4.37 17.38
CA ASN A 161 -0.02 -5.57 17.40
C ASN A 161 0.76 -6.89 17.49
N GLY A 162 0.02 -7.95 17.81
CA GLY A 162 0.51 -9.31 17.97
C GLY A 162 0.70 -10.10 16.66
N ALA A 163 0.95 -11.41 16.78
CA ALA A 163 1.19 -12.27 15.63
C ALA A 163 -0.11 -12.66 14.89
N VAL A 164 -1.15 -13.07 15.60
CA VAL A 164 -2.41 -13.53 15.00
C VAL A 164 -3.60 -12.80 15.61
N ASP A 165 -4.55 -12.40 14.76
CA ASP A 165 -5.84 -11.84 15.18
C ASP A 165 -7.02 -12.54 14.51
N LEU A 166 -7.84 -13.23 15.30
CA LEU A 166 -9.09 -13.88 14.90
C LEU A 166 -10.29 -13.02 15.31
N ALA A 167 -10.39 -11.84 14.70
CA ALA A 167 -11.31 -10.77 15.06
C ALA A 167 -12.81 -11.14 14.99
N LYS A 168 -13.20 -12.15 14.19
CA LYS A 168 -14.59 -12.63 14.07
C LYS A 168 -14.68 -14.15 14.13
N GLY A 169 -13.93 -14.74 15.04
CA GLY A 169 -13.76 -16.19 15.11
C GLY A 169 -12.79 -16.68 14.03
N GLY A 170 -12.82 -17.99 13.75
CA GLY A 170 -11.89 -18.64 12.82
C GLY A 170 -11.07 -19.73 13.48
N VAL A 171 -10.18 -20.36 12.71
CA VAL A 171 -9.38 -21.49 13.15
C VAL A 171 -7.90 -21.16 12.99
N LEU A 172 -7.13 -21.25 14.07
CA LEU A 172 -5.66 -21.23 14.05
C LEU A 172 -5.16 -22.59 14.50
N ARG A 173 -4.37 -23.27 13.65
CA ARG A 173 -3.82 -24.57 14.04
C ARG A 173 -2.49 -24.94 13.43
N ASN A 174 -1.77 -25.85 14.08
CA ASN A 174 -0.47 -26.36 13.61
C ASN A 174 0.56 -25.25 13.36
N CYS A 175 0.41 -24.09 14.00
CA CYS A 175 1.31 -22.95 13.82
C CYS A 175 2.36 -22.91 14.93
N MET A 176 3.50 -22.32 14.59
CA MET A 176 4.58 -22.00 15.52
C MET A 176 4.72 -20.48 15.58
N ILE A 177 4.55 -19.91 16.76
CA ILE A 177 4.59 -18.46 16.98
C ILE A 177 5.65 -18.16 18.03
N VAL A 178 6.54 -17.22 17.72
CA VAL A 178 7.67 -16.89 18.60
C VAL A 178 7.92 -15.37 18.66
N ASN A 179 8.43 -14.91 19.80
CA ASN A 179 8.89 -13.54 20.03
C ASN A 179 7.79 -12.47 19.89
N SER A 180 6.54 -12.81 20.21
CA SER A 180 5.41 -11.90 20.10
C SER A 180 5.21 -11.02 21.34
N LEU A 181 4.49 -9.92 21.20
CA LEU A 181 3.74 -9.35 22.33
C LEU A 181 2.63 -10.35 22.71
N HIS A 182 1.39 -10.10 22.29
CA HIS A 182 0.36 -11.13 22.35
C HIS A 182 0.48 -12.06 21.14
N ALA A 183 0.56 -13.38 21.33
CA ALA A 183 0.71 -14.29 20.18
C ALA A 183 -0.60 -14.42 19.39
N VAL A 184 -1.72 -14.61 20.08
CA VAL A 184 -3.03 -14.82 19.46
C VAL A 184 -4.09 -14.01 20.19
N ARG A 185 -4.78 -13.13 19.45
CA ARG A 185 -6.04 -12.52 19.89
C ARG A 185 -7.21 -13.24 19.24
N THR A 186 -8.25 -13.49 20.01
CA THR A 186 -9.42 -14.23 19.57
C THR A 186 -10.72 -13.61 20.06
N SER A 187 -11.79 -13.90 19.32
CA SER A 187 -13.17 -13.57 19.65
C SER A 187 -13.98 -14.87 19.88
N PRO A 188 -15.18 -14.79 20.47
CA PRO A 188 -16.04 -15.97 20.66
C PRO A 188 -16.21 -16.81 19.39
N GLY A 189 -16.24 -18.13 19.55
CA GLY A 189 -16.32 -19.09 18.45
C GLY A 189 -15.00 -19.39 17.72
N ALA A 190 -13.89 -18.75 18.09
CA ALA A 190 -12.57 -19.12 17.56
C ALA A 190 -12.10 -20.49 18.07
N VAL A 191 -11.28 -21.16 17.26
CA VAL A 191 -10.59 -22.41 17.60
C VAL A 191 -9.08 -22.19 17.47
N VAL A 192 -8.33 -22.39 18.55
CA VAL A 192 -6.87 -22.34 18.56
C VAL A 192 -6.35 -23.69 19.03
N GLU A 193 -5.80 -24.47 18.11
CA GLU A 193 -5.41 -25.85 18.42
C GLU A 193 -4.06 -26.30 17.87
N ASN A 194 -3.37 -27.15 18.62
CA ASN A 194 -2.12 -27.77 18.16
C ASN A 194 -1.05 -26.76 17.75
N ASN A 195 -0.93 -25.64 18.46
CA ASN A 195 0.07 -24.60 18.19
C ASN A 195 1.21 -24.64 19.22
N VAL A 196 2.40 -24.23 18.80
CA VAL A 196 3.54 -23.95 19.67
C VAL A 196 3.70 -22.44 19.79
N ILE A 197 3.59 -21.90 20.99
CA ILE A 197 3.69 -20.45 21.26
C ILE A 197 4.79 -20.23 22.29
N VAL A 198 5.80 -19.45 21.94
CA VAL A 198 7.02 -19.32 22.75
C VAL A 198 7.42 -17.87 22.87
N ASN A 199 7.86 -17.46 24.06
CA ASN A 199 8.44 -16.13 24.30
C ASN A 199 7.47 -15.00 23.93
N SER A 200 6.33 -14.97 24.62
CA SER A 200 5.30 -13.93 24.45
C SER A 200 5.30 -12.94 25.60
N ILE A 201 5.02 -11.67 25.34
CA ILE A 201 4.84 -10.66 26.39
C ILE A 201 3.35 -10.46 26.65
N SER A 202 2.99 -10.21 27.90
CA SER A 202 1.62 -10.01 28.37
C SER A 202 0.74 -11.25 28.37
N ALA A 203 0.47 -11.86 27.22
CA ALA A 203 -0.18 -13.17 27.19
C ALA A 203 0.06 -13.91 25.88
N ALA A 204 0.14 -15.24 25.91
CA ALA A 204 0.21 -16.01 24.68
C ALA A 204 -1.13 -15.99 23.93
N ILE A 205 -2.23 -16.34 24.59
CA ILE A 205 -3.57 -16.32 23.98
C ILE A 205 -4.49 -15.41 24.79
N ILE A 206 -5.18 -14.50 24.09
CA ILE A 206 -6.18 -13.59 24.68
C ILE A 206 -7.54 -13.83 24.02
N SER A 207 -8.57 -14.01 24.85
CA SER A 207 -9.97 -14.01 24.45
C SER A 207 -10.79 -13.06 25.34
N LYS A 208 -11.20 -11.93 24.76
CA LYS A 208 -11.93 -10.87 25.48
C LYS A 208 -13.29 -10.57 24.87
N GLY A 209 -14.27 -10.25 25.74
CA GLY A 209 -15.62 -9.88 25.35
C GLY A 209 -16.53 -11.06 24.97
N GLY A 210 -17.76 -10.79 24.55
CA GLY A 210 -18.78 -11.80 24.25
C GLY A 210 -19.85 -11.93 25.34
N GLY A 211 -21.08 -12.25 24.91
CA GLY A 211 -22.26 -12.40 25.75
C GLY A 211 -22.67 -13.85 25.98
N ASP A 212 -23.77 -14.03 26.71
CA ASP A 212 -24.27 -15.36 27.08
C ASP A 212 -24.82 -16.18 25.90
N GLN A 213 -25.01 -15.58 24.74
CA GLN A 213 -25.46 -16.27 23.52
C GLN A 213 -24.30 -16.65 22.59
N ASP A 214 -23.09 -16.15 22.86
CA ASP A 214 -21.95 -16.41 21.99
C ASP A 214 -21.39 -17.83 22.20
N PRO A 215 -20.88 -18.47 21.12
CA PRO A 215 -20.21 -19.75 21.22
C PRO A 215 -18.88 -19.64 21.99
N PRO A 216 -18.47 -20.68 22.73
CA PRO A 216 -17.21 -20.65 23.46
C PRO A 216 -16.02 -20.56 22.51
N VAL A 217 -14.93 -19.92 22.95
CA VAL A 217 -13.62 -20.10 22.32
C VAL A 217 -13.07 -21.49 22.69
N THR A 218 -12.51 -22.21 21.73
CA THR A 218 -11.87 -23.52 21.95
C THR A 218 -10.37 -23.38 21.89
N LEU A 219 -9.67 -23.59 23.01
CA LEU A 219 -8.21 -23.57 23.11
C LEU A 219 -7.73 -24.96 23.53
N ARG A 220 -7.13 -25.72 22.60
CA ARG A 220 -6.76 -27.11 22.90
C ARG A 220 -5.44 -27.60 22.32
N ASN A 221 -4.77 -28.50 23.03
CA ASN A 221 -3.51 -29.10 22.59
C ASN A 221 -2.45 -28.06 22.20
N ASN A 222 -2.40 -26.89 22.84
CA ASN A 222 -1.35 -25.90 22.56
C ASN A 222 -0.17 -26.10 23.52
N THR A 223 1.06 -25.97 23.04
CA THR A 223 2.27 -25.85 23.86
C THR A 223 2.60 -24.38 24.00
N ILE A 224 2.60 -23.85 25.22
CA ILE A 224 2.81 -22.44 25.54
C ILE A 224 3.98 -22.35 26.52
N ALA A 225 5.02 -21.60 26.18
CA ALA A 225 6.23 -21.47 27.01
C ALA A 225 6.76 -20.03 27.08
N PHE A 226 7.27 -19.65 28.26
CA PHE A 226 7.95 -18.37 28.51
C PHE A 226 7.08 -17.14 28.24
N ILE A 227 6.23 -16.81 29.21
CA ILE A 227 5.30 -15.68 29.09
C ILE A 227 5.68 -14.58 30.07
N TRP A 228 6.00 -13.42 29.54
CA TRP A 228 6.66 -12.34 30.28
C TRP A 228 5.67 -11.30 30.76
N ALA A 229 5.82 -10.87 32.01
CA ALA A 229 5.08 -9.74 32.57
C ALA A 229 5.95 -8.48 32.55
N THR A 230 5.38 -7.37 32.10
CA THR A 230 6.01 -6.03 32.12
C THR A 230 6.06 -5.44 33.53
N LYS A 231 5.19 -5.91 34.43
CA LYS A 231 5.04 -5.47 35.82
C LYS A 231 4.42 -6.57 36.67
N ALA A 232 4.55 -6.47 38.00
CA ALA A 232 3.92 -7.39 38.94
C ALA A 232 4.28 -8.87 38.67
N ILE A 233 5.58 -9.13 38.40
CA ILE A 233 6.12 -10.46 38.14
C ILE A 233 5.95 -11.31 39.41
N ALA A 234 5.32 -12.47 39.27
CA ALA A 234 4.94 -13.35 40.38
C ALA A 234 4.22 -12.64 41.53
N GLU A 235 3.40 -11.65 41.21
CA GLU A 235 2.53 -10.91 42.14
C GLU A 235 1.04 -11.07 41.81
N GLY A 236 0.72 -11.89 40.80
CA GLY A 236 -0.66 -12.15 40.39
C GLY A 236 -1.26 -10.98 39.61
N GLY A 237 -0.45 -10.28 38.81
CA GLY A 237 -0.91 -9.28 37.85
C GLY A 237 -1.74 -9.89 36.72
N THR A 238 -2.37 -9.05 35.90
CA THR A 238 -3.11 -9.51 34.70
C THR A 238 -2.21 -9.76 33.48
N ASP A 239 -0.91 -9.54 33.65
CA ASP A 239 0.13 -9.62 32.62
C ASP A 239 0.98 -10.88 32.87
N GLY A 240 1.62 -11.44 31.84
CA GLY A 240 2.42 -12.66 31.98
C GLY A 240 1.60 -13.94 32.13
N ALA A 241 0.42 -14.02 31.49
CA ALA A 241 -0.45 -15.19 31.54
C ALA A 241 -0.37 -16.03 30.26
N GLY A 242 -0.24 -17.37 30.35
CA GLY A 242 -0.29 -18.22 29.16
C GLY A 242 -1.58 -18.07 28.37
N ILE A 243 -2.71 -18.14 29.07
CA ILE A 243 -4.05 -17.98 28.50
C ILE A 243 -4.82 -16.96 29.34
N ASP A 244 -5.34 -15.89 28.74
CA ASP A 244 -6.21 -14.89 29.38
C ASP A 244 -7.61 -14.93 28.74
N VAL A 245 -8.61 -15.39 29.51
CA VAL A 245 -10.01 -15.49 29.06
C VAL A 245 -10.97 -14.76 29.98
N THR A 246 -11.82 -13.93 29.38
CA THR A 246 -12.91 -13.22 30.09
C THR A 246 -14.31 -13.74 29.72
N ASN A 247 -14.38 -14.66 28.77
CA ASN A 247 -15.61 -15.16 28.17
C ASN A 247 -15.75 -16.68 28.27
N LYS A 248 -16.78 -17.25 27.64
CA LYS A 248 -16.98 -18.70 27.59
C LYS A 248 -15.81 -19.36 26.86
N ALA A 249 -15.17 -20.34 27.48
CA ALA A 249 -13.97 -20.97 26.92
C ALA A 249 -13.89 -22.46 27.25
N LEU A 250 -13.33 -23.23 26.32
CA LEU A 250 -12.89 -24.61 26.53
C LEU A 250 -11.36 -24.61 26.49
N LEU A 251 -10.73 -24.86 27.64
CA LEU A 251 -9.28 -24.98 27.80
C LEU A 251 -8.95 -26.46 27.99
N GLU A 252 -8.57 -27.16 26.92
CA GLU A 252 -8.44 -28.62 26.93
C GLU A 252 -7.04 -29.09 26.52
N ASN A 253 -6.41 -29.94 27.35
CA ASN A 253 -5.15 -30.61 27.01
C ASN A 253 -4.01 -29.66 26.57
N ASN A 254 -4.00 -28.42 27.04
CA ASN A 254 -2.90 -27.49 26.79
C ASN A 254 -1.73 -27.82 27.72
N LEU A 255 -0.51 -27.50 27.26
CA LEU A 255 0.70 -27.53 28.07
C LEU A 255 1.18 -26.10 28.24
N VAL A 256 1.22 -25.59 29.48
CA VAL A 256 1.61 -24.20 29.76
C VAL A 256 2.73 -24.16 30.80
N VAL A 257 3.88 -23.60 30.41
CA VAL A 257 5.09 -23.61 31.24
C VAL A 257 5.77 -22.25 31.31
N HIS A 258 6.40 -21.97 32.45
CA HIS A 258 7.23 -20.78 32.66
C HIS A 258 6.52 -19.44 32.36
N SER A 259 5.27 -19.30 32.78
CA SER A 259 4.58 -18.00 32.78
C SER A 259 4.98 -17.19 34.01
N ASP A 260 5.24 -15.89 33.83
CA ASP A 260 5.65 -14.98 34.90
C ASP A 260 4.57 -14.78 35.97
N ASN A 261 3.30 -14.99 35.63
CA ASN A 261 2.21 -15.00 36.59
C ASN A 261 1.42 -16.30 36.49
N HIS A 262 0.56 -16.42 35.48
CA HIS A 262 -0.49 -17.44 35.47
C HIS A 262 -0.34 -18.40 34.28
N GLY A 263 -0.56 -19.69 34.48
CA GLY A 263 -0.78 -20.61 33.35
C GLY A 263 -2.05 -20.22 32.57
N ALA A 264 -3.16 -20.07 33.29
CA ALA A 264 -4.44 -19.57 32.79
C ALA A 264 -5.05 -18.55 33.75
N GLN A 265 -5.48 -17.42 33.22
CA GLN A 265 -6.27 -16.41 33.92
C GLN A 265 -7.70 -16.44 33.39
N VAL A 266 -8.66 -16.68 34.29
CA VAL A 266 -10.07 -16.90 33.98
C VAL A 266 -10.94 -15.95 34.79
N THR A 267 -11.65 -15.04 34.13
CA THR A 267 -12.47 -14.06 34.88
C THR A 267 -13.75 -14.66 35.46
N VAL A 268 -14.40 -15.58 34.73
CA VAL A 268 -15.70 -16.16 35.10
C VAL A 268 -15.61 -17.69 35.05
N PRO A 269 -15.17 -18.38 36.12
CA PRO A 269 -14.88 -19.81 36.09
C PRO A 269 -16.11 -20.66 35.72
N SER A 270 -17.31 -20.28 36.14
CA SER A 270 -18.56 -20.98 35.82
C SER A 270 -18.91 -21.04 34.33
N LYS A 271 -18.21 -20.26 33.49
CA LYS A 271 -18.35 -20.24 32.03
C LYS A 271 -17.19 -20.92 31.30
N VAL A 272 -16.22 -21.46 32.04
CA VAL A 272 -14.99 -22.01 31.48
C VAL A 272 -14.81 -23.47 31.88
N THR A 273 -14.52 -24.30 30.90
CA THR A 273 -14.00 -25.66 31.11
C THR A 273 -12.48 -25.58 31.09
N ILE A 274 -11.83 -26.14 32.11
CA ILE A 274 -10.37 -26.27 32.20
C ILE A 274 -10.03 -27.74 32.41
N GLN A 275 -9.91 -28.53 31.34
CA GLN A 275 -9.86 -29.98 31.46
C GLN A 275 -8.57 -30.58 30.89
N GLY A 276 -7.94 -31.47 31.64
CA GLY A 276 -6.83 -32.27 31.14
C GLY A 276 -5.55 -31.49 30.83
N ASN A 277 -5.38 -30.25 31.31
CA ASN A 277 -4.21 -29.43 31.00
C ASN A 277 -3.00 -29.83 31.86
N ALA A 278 -1.80 -29.60 31.33
CA ALA A 278 -0.54 -29.79 32.03
C ALA A 278 0.12 -28.44 32.27
N PHE A 279 0.62 -28.23 33.48
CA PHE A 279 1.31 -27.02 33.87
C PHE A 279 2.68 -27.33 34.46
N TRP A 280 3.63 -26.39 34.31
CA TRP A 280 4.93 -26.53 34.95
C TRP A 280 5.58 -25.18 35.21
N ARG A 281 5.93 -24.91 36.47
CA ARG A 281 6.75 -23.75 36.86
C ARG A 281 6.22 -22.41 36.38
N ASN A 282 4.91 -22.20 36.45
CA ASN A 282 4.32 -20.87 36.35
C ASN A 282 4.52 -20.16 37.69
N LEU A 283 5.11 -18.96 37.70
CA LEU A 283 5.71 -18.39 38.91
C LEU A 283 4.71 -18.01 39.99
N PHE A 284 3.48 -17.59 39.64
CA PHE A 284 2.45 -17.25 40.64
C PHE A 284 1.40 -18.34 40.83
N SER A 285 0.84 -18.85 39.73
CA SER A 285 -0.17 -19.92 39.76
C SER A 285 -0.38 -20.59 38.40
N ASN A 286 -1.00 -21.77 38.38
CA ASN A 286 -1.42 -22.47 37.18
C ASN A 286 -2.78 -21.98 36.68
N ALA A 287 -3.72 -21.75 37.60
CA ALA A 287 -5.00 -21.11 37.30
C ALA A 287 -5.22 -19.92 38.23
N ALA A 288 -5.78 -18.82 37.73
CA ALA A 288 -6.26 -17.70 38.53
C ALA A 288 -7.68 -17.35 38.12
N PHE A 289 -8.56 -17.15 39.10
CA PHE A 289 -9.99 -16.96 38.85
C PHE A 289 -10.69 -16.16 39.95
N TYR A 290 -11.94 -15.78 39.72
CA TYR A 290 -12.79 -15.18 40.76
C TYR A 290 -13.74 -16.23 41.33
N PHE A 291 -13.59 -16.53 42.61
CA PHE A 291 -14.47 -17.42 43.36
C PHE A 291 -15.18 -16.63 44.44
N GLU A 292 -16.52 -16.69 44.46
CA GLU A 292 -17.37 -15.95 45.40
C GLU A 292 -17.03 -14.45 45.49
N GLY A 293 -16.71 -13.82 44.35
CA GLY A 293 -16.37 -12.41 44.26
C GLY A 293 -14.96 -12.03 44.71
N LYS A 294 -14.12 -13.00 45.09
CA LYS A 294 -12.70 -12.79 45.45
C LYS A 294 -11.78 -13.42 44.42
N LYS A 295 -10.64 -12.77 44.17
CA LYS A 295 -9.58 -13.34 43.32
C LYS A 295 -8.90 -14.48 44.07
N SER A 296 -8.87 -15.66 43.47
CA SER A 296 -8.28 -16.90 43.97
C SER A 296 -7.37 -17.52 42.89
N SER A 297 -6.57 -18.53 43.26
CA SER A 297 -5.65 -19.19 42.35
C SER A 297 -5.30 -20.60 42.80
N LEU A 298 -4.93 -21.46 41.86
CA LEU A 298 -4.35 -22.80 42.06
C LEU A 298 -2.96 -22.85 41.43
N ASP A 299 -1.96 -23.37 42.11
CA ASP A 299 -0.57 -23.54 41.68
C ASP A 299 -0.18 -25.02 41.46
N ASP A 300 1.11 -25.34 41.47
CA ASP A 300 1.60 -26.71 41.22
C ASP A 300 1.15 -27.70 42.31
N SER A 301 0.83 -27.22 43.52
CA SER A 301 0.49 -28.05 44.68
C SER A 301 -0.98 -28.46 44.77
N ASP A 302 -1.89 -27.68 44.18
CA ASP A 302 -3.35 -27.80 44.36
C ASP A 302 -4.15 -27.80 43.04
N ILE A 303 -3.50 -27.81 41.87
CA ILE A 303 -4.21 -27.84 40.57
C ILE A 303 -5.12 -29.06 40.38
N ALA A 304 -4.87 -30.16 41.11
CA ALA A 304 -5.74 -31.33 41.13
C ALA A 304 -7.12 -31.04 41.74
N ASP A 305 -7.23 -30.02 42.59
CA ASP A 305 -8.45 -29.62 43.30
C ASP A 305 -9.30 -28.64 42.48
N ALA A 306 -9.00 -28.46 41.18
CA ALA A 306 -9.69 -27.51 40.31
C ALA A 306 -11.20 -27.79 40.15
N GLU A 307 -11.66 -29.02 40.42
CA GLU A 307 -13.10 -29.35 40.40
C GLU A 307 -13.88 -28.67 41.53
N ASP A 308 -13.22 -28.30 42.63
CA ASP A 308 -13.88 -27.76 43.82
C ASP A 308 -14.03 -26.23 43.82
N VAL A 309 -13.52 -25.55 42.78
CA VAL A 309 -13.40 -24.08 42.76
C VAL A 309 -14.32 -23.37 41.75
N GLY A 310 -15.42 -24.02 41.36
CA GLY A 310 -16.54 -23.39 40.64
C GLY A 310 -16.37 -23.22 39.13
N PHE A 311 -15.45 -23.96 38.51
CA PHE A 311 -15.38 -24.07 37.05
C PHE A 311 -16.57 -24.83 36.47
N ALA A 312 -16.89 -24.60 35.19
CA ALA A 312 -17.93 -25.40 34.52
C ALA A 312 -17.56 -26.90 34.48
N ARG A 313 -16.27 -27.19 34.30
CA ARG A 313 -15.65 -28.52 34.45
C ARG A 313 -14.14 -28.36 34.58
N ALA A 314 -13.49 -29.14 35.45
CA ALA A 314 -12.07 -28.95 35.73
C ALA A 314 -11.22 -30.23 35.99
N GLY A 315 -11.68 -31.39 35.51
CA GLY A 315 -11.00 -32.66 35.79
C GLY A 315 -9.68 -32.89 35.05
N GLY A 316 -8.77 -33.64 35.69
CA GLY A 316 -7.58 -34.20 35.05
C GLY A 316 -6.43 -33.22 34.76
N ASN A 317 -6.44 -32.03 35.36
CA ASN A 317 -5.31 -31.11 35.26
C ASN A 317 -4.14 -31.59 36.15
N VAL A 318 -2.91 -31.41 35.67
CA VAL A 318 -1.70 -31.91 36.34
C VAL A 318 -0.57 -30.87 36.33
N ALA A 319 0.25 -30.87 37.37
CA ALA A 319 1.52 -30.15 37.42
C ALA A 319 2.68 -31.14 37.23
N VAL A 320 3.42 -31.02 36.13
CA VAL A 320 4.41 -32.04 35.73
C VAL A 320 5.41 -31.51 34.72
N ASP A 321 6.69 -31.84 34.92
CA ASP A 321 7.76 -31.48 33.99
C ASP A 321 7.56 -32.13 32.60
N PRO A 322 7.40 -31.33 31.53
CA PRO A 322 7.22 -31.88 30.19
C PRO A 322 8.52 -32.31 29.52
N LYS A 323 9.69 -32.01 30.09
CA LYS A 323 11.01 -32.26 29.49
C LYS A 323 11.09 -31.69 28.06
N LEU A 324 10.68 -30.44 27.89
CA LEU A 324 10.77 -29.75 26.61
C LEU A 324 12.25 -29.47 26.25
N PRO A 325 12.69 -29.71 25.01
CA PRO A 325 14.06 -29.49 24.59
C PRO A 325 14.30 -28.01 24.26
N PHE A 326 14.32 -27.15 25.27
CA PHE A 326 14.64 -25.74 25.08
C PHE A 326 16.07 -25.54 24.59
N GLU A 327 16.32 -24.46 23.85
CA GLU A 327 17.67 -24.11 23.42
C GLU A 327 18.56 -23.84 24.66
N PRO A 328 19.65 -24.61 24.87
CA PRO A 328 20.36 -24.61 26.15
C PRO A 328 20.92 -23.25 26.56
N ALA A 329 21.53 -22.50 25.64
CA ALA A 329 22.16 -21.22 25.98
C ALA A 329 21.12 -20.16 26.36
N TRP A 330 20.00 -20.10 25.65
CA TRP A 330 18.89 -19.23 25.98
C TRP A 330 18.23 -19.63 27.30
N TYR A 331 18.01 -20.94 27.52
CA TYR A 331 17.34 -21.43 28.73
C TYR A 331 18.20 -21.27 29.99
N GLU A 332 19.51 -21.43 29.89
CA GLU A 332 20.43 -21.12 31.00
C GLU A 332 20.31 -19.65 31.42
N ARG A 333 20.27 -18.73 30.44
CA ARG A 333 20.09 -17.30 30.71
C ARG A 333 18.75 -17.01 31.36
N PHE A 334 17.66 -17.58 30.82
CA PHE A 334 16.32 -17.47 31.40
C PHE A 334 16.30 -17.91 32.86
N THR A 335 16.87 -19.08 33.18
CA THR A 335 16.87 -19.61 34.54
C THR A 335 17.78 -18.84 35.51
N ARG A 336 18.66 -17.94 35.03
CA ARG A 336 19.50 -17.01 35.82
C ARG A 336 18.88 -15.62 36.00
N ARG A 337 17.75 -15.33 35.36
CA ARG A 337 17.05 -14.04 35.45
C ARG A 337 16.82 -13.58 36.90
N GLU A 338 17.07 -12.33 37.23
CA GLU A 338 16.72 -11.75 38.53
C GLU A 338 15.24 -11.33 38.64
N GLY A 339 14.77 -10.97 39.83
CA GLY A 339 13.45 -10.35 40.01
C GLY A 339 12.25 -11.28 39.78
N ARG A 340 12.30 -12.51 40.29
CA ARG A 340 11.25 -13.56 40.10
C ARG A 340 10.04 -13.43 41.02
N GLY A 341 9.92 -12.32 41.75
CA GLY A 341 8.79 -11.97 42.62
C GLY A 341 8.67 -12.78 43.92
N LYS A 342 7.60 -12.53 44.68
CA LYS A 342 7.47 -12.95 46.10
C LYS A 342 7.04 -14.40 46.30
N LYS A 343 6.33 -15.00 45.34
CA LYS A 343 5.91 -16.41 45.36
C LYS A 343 6.97 -17.38 44.80
N PHE A 344 8.15 -16.88 44.47
CA PHE A 344 9.23 -17.68 43.90
C PHE A 344 9.74 -18.75 44.88
N ASP A 345 9.72 -20.02 44.46
CA ASP A 345 10.34 -21.14 45.17
C ASP A 345 11.75 -21.39 44.65
N ALA A 346 12.75 -21.00 45.46
CA ALA A 346 14.17 -21.13 45.10
C ALA A 346 14.61 -22.59 44.96
N LYS A 347 14.19 -23.48 45.85
CA LYS A 347 14.61 -24.89 45.84
C LYS A 347 14.08 -25.59 44.60
N ALA A 348 12.82 -25.37 44.30
CA ALA A 348 12.19 -25.97 43.14
C ALA A 348 12.79 -25.43 41.82
N TRP A 349 13.30 -24.20 41.83
CA TRP A 349 14.05 -23.63 40.72
C TRP A 349 15.47 -24.20 40.58
N GLU A 350 16.18 -24.47 41.68
CA GLU A 350 17.46 -25.19 41.67
C GLU A 350 17.30 -26.59 41.07
N GLU A 351 16.26 -27.32 41.46
CA GLU A 351 15.88 -28.61 40.87
C GLU A 351 15.64 -28.50 39.36
N THR A 352 14.95 -27.43 38.94
CA THR A 352 14.70 -27.15 37.51
C THR A 352 16.01 -26.91 36.75
N ARG A 353 16.96 -26.18 37.34
CA ARG A 353 18.28 -25.92 36.75
C ARG A 353 19.12 -27.19 36.64
N THR A 354 19.21 -27.96 37.73
CA THR A 354 19.96 -29.22 37.73
C THR A 354 19.34 -30.26 36.79
N GLY A 355 18.00 -30.34 36.74
CA GLY A 355 17.29 -31.19 35.78
C GLY A 355 17.55 -30.84 34.32
N ALA A 356 17.82 -29.56 34.03
CA ALA A 356 18.23 -29.08 32.71
C ALA A 356 19.73 -29.24 32.41
N GLY A 357 20.52 -29.78 33.35
CA GLY A 357 21.97 -29.94 33.21
C GLY A 357 22.80 -28.69 33.54
N PHE A 358 22.18 -27.66 34.13
CA PHE A 358 22.88 -26.45 34.56
C PHE A 358 23.32 -26.55 36.04
N PRO A 359 24.32 -25.75 36.47
CA PRO A 359 24.63 -25.62 37.89
C PRO A 359 23.41 -25.14 38.69
N ALA A 360 23.19 -25.70 39.88
CA ALA A 360 22.03 -25.38 40.73
C ALA A 360 21.89 -23.86 40.97
N THR A 361 23.00 -23.19 41.20
CA THR A 361 23.10 -21.72 41.33
C THR A 361 23.82 -21.11 40.12
N GLY A 362 23.75 -19.79 39.97
CA GLY A 362 24.47 -19.04 38.93
C GLY A 362 24.34 -17.54 39.17
N GLU A 363 25.27 -16.76 38.61
CA GLU A 363 25.23 -15.29 38.76
C GLU A 363 23.93 -14.73 38.17
N PRO A 364 23.18 -13.89 38.92
CA PRO A 364 21.95 -13.28 38.44
C PRO A 364 22.17 -12.44 37.16
N LEU A 365 21.16 -12.42 36.29
CA LEU A 365 21.17 -11.64 35.06
C LEU A 365 19.92 -10.75 34.98
N THR A 366 20.10 -9.46 34.66
CA THR A 366 19.00 -8.59 34.27
C THR A 366 18.52 -8.99 32.87
N LEU A 367 17.35 -9.61 32.81
CA LEU A 367 16.84 -10.23 31.58
C LEU A 367 15.35 -9.97 31.44
N PHE A 368 14.94 -9.43 30.29
CA PHE A 368 13.54 -9.23 29.95
C PHE A 368 13.27 -9.63 28.50
N ALA A 369 12.52 -10.72 28.34
CA ALA A 369 12.05 -11.26 27.06
C ALA A 369 13.11 -11.23 25.93
N PRO A 370 14.33 -11.77 26.13
CA PRO A 370 15.32 -11.84 25.06
C PRO A 370 14.75 -12.70 23.91
N ALA A 371 15.07 -12.35 22.67
CA ALA A 371 14.57 -13.09 21.51
C ALA A 371 14.93 -14.59 21.62
N TYR A 372 13.91 -15.45 21.55
CA TYR A 372 14.06 -16.89 21.50
C TYR A 372 14.49 -17.30 20.08
N PRO A 373 15.49 -18.19 19.92
CA PRO A 373 16.00 -18.57 18.61
C PRO A 373 14.92 -19.22 17.73
N PRO A 374 14.56 -18.63 16.58
CA PRO A 374 13.50 -19.17 15.71
C PRO A 374 13.73 -20.64 15.30
N GLY A 375 14.98 -21.01 15.01
CA GLY A 375 15.36 -22.36 14.61
C GLY A 375 15.19 -23.46 15.68
N ALA A 376 15.02 -23.08 16.96
CA ALA A 376 14.83 -24.04 18.06
C ALA A 376 13.34 -24.37 18.30
N VAL A 377 12.41 -23.55 17.81
CA VAL A 377 10.97 -23.69 18.07
C VAL A 377 10.38 -25.01 17.55
N PRO A 378 10.73 -25.54 16.36
CA PRO A 378 10.17 -26.80 15.86
C PRO A 378 10.43 -28.00 16.79
N GLN A 379 11.49 -27.97 17.59
CA GLN A 379 11.83 -29.03 18.53
C GLN A 379 10.85 -29.12 19.72
N LEU A 380 10.09 -28.05 19.97
CA LEU A 380 9.15 -27.94 21.10
C LEU A 380 7.77 -28.54 20.78
N VAL A 381 7.56 -29.04 19.56
CA VAL A 381 6.27 -29.61 19.15
C VAL A 381 5.94 -30.93 19.86
N THR A 382 6.92 -31.65 20.41
CA THR A 382 6.68 -32.90 21.13
C THR A 382 7.37 -32.86 22.49
N PRO A 383 6.62 -32.88 23.61
CA PRO A 383 7.19 -33.01 24.94
C PRO A 383 8.05 -34.27 25.08
N GLY A 384 9.19 -34.18 25.76
CA GLY A 384 10.08 -35.31 26.01
C GLY A 384 9.56 -36.27 27.08
N ASN A 385 8.55 -35.86 27.87
CA ASN A 385 7.89 -36.72 28.83
C ASN A 385 6.83 -37.61 28.17
N ALA A 386 7.15 -38.90 28.01
CA ALA A 386 6.31 -39.89 27.32
C ALA A 386 4.94 -40.15 27.98
N SER A 387 4.74 -39.80 29.26
CA SER A 387 3.43 -39.92 29.91
C SER A 387 2.48 -38.77 29.57
N LEU A 388 2.98 -37.68 29.00
CA LEU A 388 2.15 -36.53 28.65
C LEU A 388 1.49 -36.67 27.29
N THR A 389 0.20 -36.37 27.27
CA THR A 389 -0.61 -36.28 26.04
C THR A 389 -0.98 -34.83 25.70
N GLN A 390 -0.76 -33.90 26.63
CA GLN A 390 -1.02 -32.47 26.54
C GLN A 390 0.01 -31.72 25.69
N GLY A 391 -0.41 -30.62 25.09
CA GLY A 391 0.41 -29.76 24.24
C GLY A 391 0.30 -30.08 22.75
N ALA A 392 1.01 -29.29 21.94
CA ALA A 392 1.10 -29.52 20.50
C ALA A 392 1.71 -30.89 20.21
N ARG A 393 1.44 -31.44 19.02
CA ARG A 393 2.03 -32.68 18.52
C ARG A 393 2.30 -32.58 17.03
N ALA A 394 3.43 -33.14 16.61
CA ALA A 394 3.72 -33.31 15.20
C ALA A 394 2.69 -34.27 14.58
N LYS A 395 2.02 -33.82 13.52
CA LYS A 395 1.02 -34.58 12.77
C LYS A 395 1.33 -34.48 11.29
N GLY A 396 1.36 -35.63 10.60
CA GLY A 396 1.30 -35.66 9.15
C GLY A 396 -0.06 -35.16 8.68
N LEU A 397 -0.09 -34.15 7.82
CA LEU A 397 -1.34 -33.56 7.36
C LEU A 397 -1.70 -34.10 5.97
N LYS A 398 -2.97 -34.43 5.77
CA LYS A 398 -3.45 -35.01 4.52
C LYS A 398 -3.26 -34.02 3.36
N LEU A 399 -2.63 -34.47 2.27
CA LEU A 399 -2.57 -33.75 1.00
C LEU A 399 -3.96 -33.83 0.34
N THR A 400 -4.69 -32.73 0.30
CA THR A 400 -5.98 -32.65 -0.38
C THR A 400 -6.02 -31.39 -1.21
N PHE A 401 -6.20 -31.56 -2.52
CA PHE A 401 -6.48 -30.48 -3.46
C PHE A 401 -7.89 -30.66 -4.01
N SER A 402 -8.58 -29.55 -4.21
CA SER A 402 -9.82 -29.46 -4.96
C SER A 402 -9.54 -29.96 -6.39
N THR A 403 -10.45 -30.75 -6.95
CA THR A 403 -10.33 -31.16 -8.35
C THR A 403 -10.47 -29.91 -9.22
N ALA A 404 -9.62 -29.77 -10.25
CA ALA A 404 -9.67 -28.64 -11.16
C ALA A 404 -11.06 -28.58 -11.81
N SER A 405 -11.84 -27.56 -11.44
CA SER A 405 -13.15 -27.32 -12.04
C SER A 405 -12.95 -26.86 -13.47
N SER A 406 -13.64 -27.50 -14.43
CA SER A 406 -13.78 -26.91 -15.76
C SER A 406 -14.48 -25.57 -15.61
N ALA A 407 -13.85 -24.48 -16.07
CA ALA A 407 -14.51 -23.18 -16.11
C ALA A 407 -15.90 -23.35 -16.73
N ALA A 408 -16.94 -22.86 -16.06
CA ALA A 408 -18.27 -22.84 -16.64
C ALA A 408 -18.21 -22.15 -18.02
N PRO A 409 -18.99 -22.62 -19.02
CA PRO A 409 -18.98 -21.99 -20.33
C PRO A 409 -19.22 -20.48 -20.19
N ALA A 410 -18.41 -19.68 -20.89
CA ALA A 410 -18.50 -18.24 -20.83
C ALA A 410 -19.91 -17.80 -21.25
N LYS A 411 -20.66 -17.19 -20.31
CA LYS A 411 -21.95 -16.58 -20.62
C LYS A 411 -21.75 -15.49 -21.68
N VAL A 412 -22.65 -15.43 -22.66
CA VAL A 412 -22.67 -14.36 -23.66
C VAL A 412 -23.63 -13.27 -23.16
N TYR A 413 -23.11 -12.09 -22.91
CA TYR A 413 -23.89 -10.95 -22.42
C TYR A 413 -24.28 -10.03 -23.57
N THR A 414 -25.55 -9.63 -23.60
CA THR A 414 -26.02 -8.62 -24.57
C THR A 414 -25.89 -7.22 -23.98
N ARG A 415 -25.17 -6.33 -24.65
CA ARG A 415 -25.03 -4.95 -24.20
C ARG A 415 -26.33 -4.17 -24.37
N VAL A 416 -26.82 -3.57 -23.28
CA VAL A 416 -28.07 -2.79 -23.22
C VAL A 416 -27.87 -1.55 -22.33
N SER A 417 -28.82 -0.61 -22.34
CA SER A 417 -28.78 0.55 -21.42
C SER A 417 -29.70 0.32 -20.21
N LEU A 418 -29.40 0.97 -19.08
CA LEU A 418 -30.31 0.93 -17.92
C LEU A 418 -31.69 1.49 -18.29
N THR A 419 -31.73 2.56 -19.10
CA THR A 419 -32.96 3.18 -19.58
C THR A 419 -33.81 2.20 -20.41
N SER A 420 -33.19 1.37 -21.26
CA SER A 420 -33.93 0.37 -22.04
C SER A 420 -34.54 -0.72 -21.16
N ILE A 421 -33.81 -1.16 -20.13
CA ILE A 421 -34.34 -2.12 -19.14
C ILE A 421 -35.49 -1.48 -18.35
N GLN A 422 -35.36 -0.23 -17.91
CA GLN A 422 -36.40 0.48 -17.17
C GLN A 422 -37.70 0.64 -17.97
N ALA A 423 -37.58 0.88 -19.28
CA ALA A 423 -38.73 1.02 -20.17
C ALA A 423 -39.47 -0.31 -20.41
N ASN A 424 -38.76 -1.44 -20.39
CA ASN A 424 -39.35 -2.77 -20.59
C ASN A 424 -38.75 -3.86 -19.68
N PRO A 425 -39.00 -3.82 -18.35
CA PRO A 425 -38.40 -4.77 -17.41
C PRO A 425 -38.69 -6.24 -17.74
N LYS A 426 -39.93 -6.56 -18.11
CA LYS A 426 -40.36 -7.92 -18.45
C LYS A 426 -39.69 -8.43 -19.73
N GLY A 427 -39.41 -7.56 -20.70
CA GLY A 427 -38.70 -7.93 -21.94
C GLY A 427 -37.23 -8.27 -21.73
N HIS A 428 -36.65 -7.91 -20.59
CA HIS A 428 -35.28 -8.22 -20.21
C HIS A 428 -35.17 -9.29 -19.09
N ASP A 429 -36.29 -9.71 -18.51
CA ASP A 429 -36.30 -10.71 -17.44
C ASP A 429 -35.66 -12.02 -17.89
N GLY A 430 -34.75 -12.55 -17.06
CA GLY A 430 -34.02 -13.78 -17.36
C GLY A 430 -32.82 -13.63 -18.30
N LYS A 431 -32.61 -12.47 -18.95
CA LYS A 431 -31.55 -12.28 -19.95
C LYS A 431 -30.22 -11.90 -19.33
N ASP A 432 -29.14 -12.46 -19.85
CA ASP A 432 -27.76 -12.08 -19.53
C ASP A 432 -27.40 -10.78 -20.28
N VAL A 433 -27.10 -9.74 -19.52
CA VAL A 433 -26.91 -8.37 -20.02
C VAL A 433 -25.56 -7.79 -19.57
N GLU A 434 -25.03 -6.90 -20.40
CA GLU A 434 -23.91 -6.01 -20.08
C GLU A 434 -24.44 -4.57 -20.06
N VAL A 435 -24.16 -3.83 -18.98
CA VAL A 435 -24.57 -2.43 -18.83
C VAL A 435 -23.38 -1.57 -18.41
N ILE A 436 -23.36 -0.31 -18.82
CA ILE A 436 -22.40 0.68 -18.31
C ILE A 436 -23.11 1.55 -17.28
N VAL A 437 -22.63 1.49 -16.04
CA VAL A 437 -23.31 2.08 -14.89
C VAL A 437 -22.32 2.59 -13.86
N GLY A 438 -22.71 3.59 -13.08
CA GLY A 438 -22.09 3.90 -11.80
C GLY A 438 -22.75 3.13 -10.65
N SER A 439 -22.10 3.14 -9.50
CA SER A 439 -22.58 2.53 -8.25
C SER A 439 -22.87 3.63 -7.21
N GLN A 440 -24.04 3.60 -6.56
CA GLN A 440 -24.45 4.60 -5.56
C GLN A 440 -25.23 4.00 -4.40
N GLY A 441 -24.68 4.11 -3.19
CA GLY A 441 -25.39 3.78 -1.94
C GLY A 441 -25.76 2.29 -1.77
N VAL A 442 -26.26 1.94 -0.59
CA VAL A 442 -26.60 0.55 -0.23
C VAL A 442 -28.07 0.28 -0.53
N ALA A 443 -28.37 -0.88 -1.13
CA ALA A 443 -29.74 -1.36 -1.34
C ALA A 443 -30.07 -2.55 -0.42
N ASN A 444 -31.36 -2.88 -0.27
CA ASN A 444 -31.78 -4.01 0.56
C ASN A 444 -31.81 -5.32 -0.25
N PRO A 445 -30.99 -6.34 0.10
CA PRO A 445 -30.96 -7.63 -0.61
C PRO A 445 -32.20 -8.51 -0.39
N ASP A 446 -32.97 -8.36 0.69
CA ASP A 446 -34.17 -9.21 0.93
C ASP A 446 -35.32 -8.91 -0.01
N ASN A 447 -35.24 -7.75 -0.65
CA ASN A 447 -36.16 -7.33 -1.68
C ASN A 447 -35.77 -7.91 -3.05
N GLY A 448 -34.74 -8.75 -3.14
CA GLY A 448 -34.23 -9.29 -4.39
C GLY A 448 -35.07 -10.43 -4.98
N PRO A 449 -34.70 -10.93 -6.18
CA PRO A 449 -35.34 -12.08 -6.81
C PRO A 449 -35.14 -13.35 -5.96
N VAL A 450 -35.99 -14.36 -6.18
CA VAL A 450 -35.90 -15.67 -5.49
C VAL A 450 -34.48 -16.22 -5.57
N GLY A 451 -33.96 -16.69 -4.43
CA GLY A 451 -32.58 -17.17 -4.29
C GLY A 451 -31.58 -16.12 -3.80
N THR A 452 -32.02 -14.89 -3.53
CA THR A 452 -31.21 -13.84 -2.89
C THR A 452 -31.73 -13.52 -1.48
N SER A 453 -30.81 -13.25 -0.55
CA SER A 453 -31.13 -12.91 0.85
C SER A 453 -30.01 -12.09 1.48
N ARG A 454 -30.30 -11.36 2.57
CA ARG A 454 -29.27 -10.66 3.36
C ARG A 454 -28.17 -11.57 3.90
N GLU A 455 -28.42 -12.87 4.04
CA GLU A 455 -27.45 -13.84 4.53
C GLU A 455 -26.39 -14.11 3.46
N THR A 456 -26.81 -14.26 2.21
CA THR A 456 -25.98 -14.75 1.10
C THR A 456 -25.52 -13.65 0.13
N HIS A 457 -26.22 -12.52 0.08
CA HIS A 457 -26.00 -11.44 -0.89
C HIS A 457 -25.88 -10.07 -0.22
N LYS A 458 -25.20 -9.16 -0.93
CA LYS A 458 -25.25 -7.71 -0.72
C LYS A 458 -25.99 -7.08 -1.90
N ALA A 459 -26.47 -5.85 -1.71
CA ALA A 459 -27.12 -5.10 -2.77
C ALA A 459 -26.69 -3.63 -2.78
N VAL A 460 -26.62 -3.07 -3.99
CA VAL A 460 -26.19 -1.70 -4.30
C VAL A 460 -27.16 -1.09 -5.30
N PHE A 461 -27.21 0.23 -5.43
CA PHE A 461 -27.90 0.82 -6.58
C PHE A 461 -26.95 1.09 -7.73
N LEU A 462 -27.37 0.68 -8.92
CA LEU A 462 -26.69 0.96 -10.17
C LEU A 462 -27.41 2.13 -10.85
N VAL A 463 -26.66 3.11 -11.33
CA VAL A 463 -27.19 4.31 -12.00
C VAL A 463 -26.52 4.49 -13.36
N ASP A 464 -27.21 5.08 -14.34
CA ASP A 464 -26.56 5.38 -15.62
C ASP A 464 -25.61 6.60 -15.52
N GLU A 465 -24.89 6.91 -16.61
CA GLU A 465 -23.92 8.01 -16.67
C GLU A 465 -24.52 9.37 -16.28
N LYS A 466 -25.82 9.56 -16.50
CA LYS A 466 -26.51 10.83 -16.22
C LYS A 466 -27.24 10.83 -14.87
N ASN A 467 -27.27 9.69 -14.17
CA ASN A 467 -28.12 9.44 -13.01
C ASN A 467 -29.62 9.63 -13.29
N GLU A 468 -30.07 9.25 -14.49
CA GLU A 468 -31.47 9.33 -14.95
C GLU A 468 -32.23 8.00 -14.80
N ALA A 469 -31.54 6.87 -14.90
CA ALA A 469 -32.07 5.53 -14.68
C ALA A 469 -31.36 4.80 -13.54
N ARG A 470 -32.09 3.95 -12.80
CA ARG A 470 -31.58 3.25 -11.61
C ARG A 470 -32.09 1.80 -11.49
N ALA A 471 -31.19 0.89 -11.12
CA ALA A 471 -31.50 -0.51 -10.81
C ALA A 471 -30.99 -0.94 -9.43
N THR A 472 -31.54 -2.01 -8.88
CA THR A 472 -30.89 -2.73 -7.75
C THR A 472 -29.91 -3.75 -8.31
N GLY A 473 -28.63 -3.61 -8.02
CA GLY A 473 -27.61 -4.63 -8.27
C GLY A 473 -27.45 -5.54 -7.07
N LEU A 474 -27.61 -6.85 -7.24
CA LEU A 474 -27.38 -7.85 -6.20
C LEU A 474 -26.18 -8.70 -6.55
N PHE A 475 -25.29 -8.92 -5.60
CA PHE A 475 -24.09 -9.74 -5.78
C PHE A 475 -23.88 -10.61 -4.54
N ARG A 476 -23.35 -11.81 -4.77
CA ARG A 476 -23.11 -12.77 -3.69
C ARG A 476 -21.95 -12.29 -2.80
N LYS A 477 -22.09 -12.49 -1.49
CA LYS A 477 -20.99 -12.28 -0.54
C LYS A 477 -19.84 -13.27 -0.85
N GLY A 478 -18.62 -12.86 -0.60
CA GLY A 478 -17.43 -13.66 -0.84
C GLY A 478 -16.92 -13.64 -2.27
N THR A 479 -17.36 -12.70 -3.13
CA THR A 479 -17.02 -12.70 -4.57
C THR A 479 -16.11 -11.54 -4.97
N ALA A 480 -15.50 -11.65 -6.15
CA ALA A 480 -14.76 -10.53 -6.76
C ALA A 480 -15.63 -9.27 -6.95
N ALA A 481 -16.93 -9.43 -7.26
CA ALA A 481 -17.87 -8.32 -7.40
C ALA A 481 -18.03 -7.55 -6.08
N GLU A 482 -18.14 -8.24 -4.94
CA GLU A 482 -18.18 -7.58 -3.63
C GLU A 482 -16.93 -6.75 -3.38
N ARG A 483 -15.75 -7.28 -3.73
CA ARG A 483 -14.47 -6.58 -3.54
C ARG A 483 -14.43 -5.28 -4.33
N VAL A 484 -14.84 -5.31 -5.60
CA VAL A 484 -14.86 -4.12 -6.47
C VAL A 484 -15.88 -3.10 -5.96
N ILE A 485 -17.11 -3.53 -5.68
CA ILE A 485 -18.20 -2.62 -5.27
C ILE A 485 -17.90 -1.97 -3.91
N ASP A 486 -17.42 -2.73 -2.93
CA ASP A 486 -17.06 -2.20 -1.60
C ASP A 486 -15.92 -1.16 -1.67
N ALA A 487 -15.10 -1.19 -2.73
CA ALA A 487 -13.99 -0.24 -2.93
C ALA A 487 -14.44 1.06 -3.60
N ILE A 488 -15.68 1.15 -4.11
CA ILE A 488 -16.19 2.36 -4.78
C ILE A 488 -16.53 3.42 -3.73
N PRO A 489 -15.94 4.64 -3.81
CA PRO A 489 -16.30 5.72 -2.90
C PRO A 489 -17.76 6.15 -3.06
N ASN A 490 -18.42 6.51 -1.97
CA ASN A 490 -19.77 7.06 -2.02
C ASN A 490 -19.72 8.54 -2.46
N TYR A 491 -20.10 8.82 -3.71
CA TYR A 491 -20.03 10.16 -4.31
C TYR A 491 -21.28 11.03 -4.09
N GLY A 492 -22.30 10.56 -3.34
CA GLY A 492 -23.54 11.30 -3.12
C GLY A 492 -24.53 11.22 -4.31
N SER A 493 -25.38 12.23 -4.48
CA SER A 493 -26.57 12.20 -5.36
C SER A 493 -26.37 12.75 -6.80
N GLY A 494 -25.14 13.08 -7.20
CA GLY A 494 -24.84 13.57 -8.56
C GLY A 494 -24.64 12.45 -9.59
N PRO A 495 -24.35 12.78 -10.87
CA PRO A 495 -23.85 11.81 -11.84
C PRO A 495 -22.65 11.02 -11.30
N PRO A 496 -22.56 9.71 -11.56
CA PRO A 496 -21.43 8.91 -11.09
C PRO A 496 -20.11 9.41 -11.70
N ARG A 497 -19.06 9.49 -10.89
CA ARG A 497 -17.70 9.84 -11.36
C ARG A 497 -17.04 8.68 -12.09
N ASP A 498 -17.25 7.48 -11.58
CA ASP A 498 -16.70 6.24 -12.11
C ASP A 498 -17.81 5.42 -12.75
N LEU A 499 -17.54 4.94 -13.95
CA LEU A 499 -18.41 4.02 -14.66
C LEU A 499 -17.79 2.64 -14.69
N PHE A 500 -18.65 1.63 -14.70
CA PHE A 500 -18.27 0.24 -14.70
C PHE A 500 -19.06 -0.50 -15.78
N VAL A 501 -18.40 -1.43 -16.44
CA VAL A 501 -19.05 -2.50 -17.18
C VAL A 501 -19.53 -3.52 -16.15
N VAL A 502 -20.84 -3.62 -15.98
CA VAL A 502 -21.47 -4.59 -15.09
C VAL A 502 -22.15 -5.65 -15.94
N ARG A 503 -21.80 -6.91 -15.69
CA ARG A 503 -22.38 -8.08 -16.36
C ARG A 503 -23.18 -8.89 -15.37
N GLY A 504 -24.34 -9.36 -15.79
CA GLY A 504 -25.22 -10.15 -14.93
C GLY A 504 -26.53 -10.50 -15.59
N THR A 505 -27.42 -11.14 -14.85
CA THR A 505 -28.74 -11.51 -15.37
C THR A 505 -29.81 -10.54 -14.86
N ALA A 506 -30.57 -9.94 -15.77
CA ALA A 506 -31.66 -9.03 -15.44
C ALA A 506 -32.86 -9.81 -14.86
N ARG A 507 -33.52 -9.20 -13.88
CA ARG A 507 -34.71 -9.75 -13.20
C ARG A 507 -35.79 -8.70 -13.06
N ALA A 508 -36.98 -8.98 -13.58
CA ALA A 508 -38.16 -8.17 -13.30
C ALA A 508 -38.63 -8.44 -11.86
N ARG A 509 -39.18 -7.42 -11.19
CA ARG A 509 -39.68 -7.58 -9.82
C ARG A 509 -40.83 -6.62 -9.52
N GLU A 510 -41.59 -6.97 -8.49
CA GLU A 510 -42.55 -6.07 -7.87
C GLU A 510 -41.81 -5.11 -6.90
N GLY A 511 -42.06 -3.80 -7.01
CA GLY A 511 -41.35 -2.75 -6.25
C GLY A 511 -40.64 -1.69 -7.12
N ASN A 512 -40.01 -0.70 -6.49
CA ASN A 512 -39.21 0.34 -7.18
C ASN A 512 -37.74 0.26 -6.70
N PRO A 513 -36.74 0.12 -7.59
CA PRO A 513 -36.84 -0.10 -9.04
C PRO A 513 -37.57 -1.39 -9.42
N ARG A 514 -38.32 -1.36 -10.54
CA ARG A 514 -39.11 -2.50 -11.06
C ARG A 514 -38.26 -3.63 -11.67
N TYR A 515 -36.94 -3.52 -11.54
CA TYR A 515 -35.99 -4.47 -12.06
C TYR A 515 -34.72 -4.48 -11.21
N ALA A 516 -34.04 -5.62 -11.22
CA ALA A 516 -32.78 -5.85 -10.56
C ALA A 516 -31.79 -6.51 -11.52
N LEU A 517 -30.51 -6.40 -11.22
CA LEU A 517 -29.44 -7.12 -11.90
C LEU A 517 -28.78 -8.04 -10.89
N VAL A 518 -28.79 -9.34 -11.13
CA VAL A 518 -27.96 -10.29 -10.38
C VAL A 518 -26.59 -10.26 -11.04
N ILE A 519 -25.63 -9.63 -10.38
CA ILE A 519 -24.31 -9.29 -10.91
C ILE A 519 -23.42 -10.52 -10.88
N ASP A 520 -22.84 -10.84 -12.03
CA ASP A 520 -21.82 -11.86 -12.21
C ASP A 520 -20.41 -11.22 -12.16
N SER A 521 -20.21 -10.06 -12.80
CA SER A 521 -18.93 -9.34 -12.76
C SER A 521 -19.05 -7.82 -12.88
N VAL A 522 -18.03 -7.12 -12.39
CA VAL A 522 -17.90 -5.66 -12.42
C VAL A 522 -16.49 -5.30 -12.83
N GLU A 523 -16.35 -4.50 -13.87
CA GLU A 523 -15.06 -4.02 -14.40
C GLU A 523 -15.09 -2.51 -14.61
N PRO A 524 -14.01 -1.77 -14.34
CA PRO A 524 -13.94 -0.34 -14.67
C PRO A 524 -14.20 -0.08 -16.16
N TYR A 525 -14.97 0.96 -16.48
CA TYR A 525 -15.25 1.38 -17.86
C TYR A 525 -14.51 2.68 -18.20
N GLU A 526 -13.74 2.65 -19.29
CA GLU A 526 -13.06 3.83 -19.81
C GLU A 526 -13.80 4.44 -21.00
N LYS A 527 -14.21 5.70 -20.85
CA LYS A 527 -14.80 6.48 -21.94
C LYS A 527 -13.70 7.12 -22.77
N GLU A 528 -13.60 6.75 -24.03
CA GLU A 528 -12.71 7.41 -24.98
C GLU A 528 -13.21 8.83 -25.26
N LEU A 529 -12.34 9.83 -25.10
CA LEU A 529 -12.67 11.24 -25.32
C LEU A 529 -12.15 11.67 -26.69
N ALA A 530 -13.06 12.01 -27.59
CA ALA A 530 -12.70 12.63 -28.86
C ALA A 530 -12.13 14.04 -28.61
N MET A 531 -10.95 14.34 -29.18
CA MET A 531 -10.41 15.70 -29.21
C MET A 531 -11.23 16.54 -30.19
N ALA A 532 -11.64 17.74 -29.78
CA ALA A 532 -12.28 18.67 -30.70
C ALA A 532 -11.30 19.14 -31.78
N ALA A 533 -11.78 19.34 -33.01
CA ALA A 533 -10.96 19.91 -34.08
C ALA A 533 -10.54 21.35 -33.71
N ARG A 534 -9.24 21.66 -33.83
CA ARG A 534 -8.72 23.01 -33.54
C ARG A 534 -9.24 24.01 -34.59
N PRO A 535 -9.77 25.17 -34.19
CA PRO A 535 -10.13 26.23 -35.12
C PRO A 535 -8.88 26.79 -35.82
N LYS A 536 -9.02 27.22 -37.08
CA LYS A 536 -7.96 27.97 -37.78
C LYS A 536 -7.98 29.42 -37.31
N GLY A 537 -6.81 29.97 -37.00
CA GLY A 537 -6.62 31.38 -36.68
C GLY A 537 -5.47 32.01 -37.48
N ARG A 538 -5.18 33.28 -37.18
CA ARG A 538 -4.11 34.08 -37.78
C ARG A 538 -2.77 33.84 -37.08
N ASP A 539 -1.68 34.00 -37.83
CA ASP A 539 -0.31 34.05 -37.30
C ASP A 539 0.07 35.50 -36.92
N TRP A 540 0.64 35.65 -35.73
CA TRP A 540 1.22 36.88 -35.18
C TRP A 540 2.72 36.70 -34.98
N PHE A 541 3.53 37.66 -35.44
CA PHE A 541 4.98 37.57 -35.39
C PHE A 541 5.56 38.50 -34.32
N VAL A 542 6.52 38.00 -33.54
CA VAL A 542 7.14 38.72 -32.42
C VAL A 542 8.65 38.59 -32.50
N ARG A 543 9.36 39.72 -32.47
CA ARG A 543 10.83 39.77 -32.57
C ARG A 543 11.42 40.75 -31.56
N ALA A 544 12.34 40.26 -30.74
CA ALA A 544 13.09 41.07 -29.79
C ALA A 544 13.81 42.24 -30.49
N GLY A 545 13.70 43.43 -29.91
CA GLY A 545 14.29 44.65 -30.45
C GLY A 545 13.53 45.28 -31.63
N ALA A 546 12.38 44.74 -32.05
CA ALA A 546 11.51 45.42 -33.00
C ALA A 546 10.98 46.76 -32.43
N THR A 547 10.66 47.70 -33.31
CA THR A 547 9.97 48.96 -32.98
C THR A 547 8.47 48.81 -33.22
N GLU A 548 7.68 49.89 -33.30
CA GLU A 548 6.22 49.85 -33.47
C GLU A 548 5.74 48.97 -34.66
N GLY A 549 5.44 47.70 -34.36
CA GLY A 549 4.95 46.70 -35.30
C GLY A 549 3.43 46.48 -35.21
N ASP A 550 2.86 45.92 -36.28
CA ASP A 550 1.44 45.54 -36.37
C ASP A 550 1.23 44.01 -36.23
N GLY A 551 2.30 43.27 -35.94
CA GLY A 551 2.30 41.83 -35.74
C GLY A 551 2.30 41.01 -37.03
N SER A 552 2.43 41.65 -38.20
CA SER A 552 2.82 40.98 -39.45
C SER A 552 4.27 40.49 -39.40
N ARG A 553 4.65 39.62 -40.34
CA ARG A 553 6.02 39.09 -40.43
C ARG A 553 7.03 40.20 -40.74
N GLU A 554 6.64 41.18 -41.54
CA GLU A 554 7.44 42.34 -41.95
C GLU A 554 7.57 43.35 -40.81
N ARG A 555 6.50 43.54 -40.02
CA ARG A 555 6.43 44.46 -38.89
C ARG A 555 6.02 43.73 -37.60
N PRO A 556 6.89 42.83 -37.08
CA PRO A 556 6.56 42.03 -35.91
C PRO A 556 6.42 42.91 -34.66
N PHE A 557 5.62 42.45 -33.71
CA PHE A 557 5.59 43.05 -32.38
C PHE A 557 6.93 42.87 -31.66
N LYS A 558 7.22 43.73 -30.69
CA LYS A 558 8.48 43.67 -29.94
C LYS A 558 8.45 42.68 -28.77
N ASP A 559 7.26 42.37 -28.25
CA ASP A 559 7.08 41.47 -27.11
C ASP A 559 5.77 40.65 -27.24
N PRO A 560 5.74 39.40 -26.75
CA PRO A 560 4.54 38.57 -26.81
C PRO A 560 3.29 39.19 -26.18
N PHE A 561 3.42 40.10 -25.20
CA PHE A 561 2.24 40.72 -24.58
C PHE A 561 1.37 41.48 -25.61
N GLN A 562 1.99 42.10 -26.62
CA GLN A 562 1.25 42.87 -27.63
C GLN A 562 0.43 41.93 -28.53
N ALA A 563 1.01 40.79 -28.90
CA ALA A 563 0.29 39.76 -29.65
C ALA A 563 -0.83 39.16 -28.81
N LEU A 564 -0.59 38.91 -27.51
CA LEU A 564 -1.59 38.39 -26.57
C LEU A 564 -2.78 39.35 -26.38
N GLU A 565 -2.59 40.66 -26.47
CA GLU A 565 -3.69 41.63 -26.39
C GLU A 565 -4.58 41.63 -27.64
N GLN A 566 -4.05 41.17 -28.79
CA GLN A 566 -4.76 41.16 -30.08
C GLN A 566 -5.30 39.79 -30.50
N ALA A 567 -4.70 38.71 -30.01
CA ALA A 567 -4.99 37.37 -30.46
C ALA A 567 -6.42 36.91 -30.15
N GLN A 568 -6.99 36.14 -31.07
CA GLN A 568 -8.30 35.53 -30.95
C GLN A 568 -8.22 34.00 -30.83
N ARG A 569 -9.38 33.36 -30.70
CA ARG A 569 -9.49 31.90 -30.62
C ARG A 569 -8.85 31.25 -31.85
N GLY A 570 -7.93 30.31 -31.62
CA GLY A 570 -7.25 29.55 -32.67
C GLY A 570 -6.02 30.22 -33.29
N ASP A 571 -5.69 31.46 -32.91
CA ASP A 571 -4.51 32.17 -33.41
C ASP A 571 -3.20 31.52 -32.96
N ARG A 572 -2.12 31.84 -33.67
CA ARG A 572 -0.75 31.43 -33.36
C ARG A 572 0.13 32.66 -33.17
N ILE A 573 1.00 32.64 -32.17
CA ILE A 573 1.98 33.69 -31.89
C ILE A 573 3.37 33.06 -32.03
N LEU A 574 4.09 33.46 -33.07
CA LEU A 574 5.43 32.99 -33.41
C LEU A 574 6.45 33.99 -32.86
N VAL A 575 7.34 33.51 -31.99
CA VAL A 575 8.29 34.34 -31.26
C VAL A 575 9.71 33.95 -31.64
N SER A 576 10.48 34.92 -32.12
CA SER A 576 11.89 34.71 -32.47
C SER A 576 12.76 34.54 -31.23
N GLN A 577 13.98 34.04 -31.44
CA GLN A 577 15.05 34.05 -30.46
C GLN A 577 15.26 35.46 -29.90
N GLY A 578 15.64 35.53 -28.63
CA GLY A 578 15.85 36.78 -27.91
C GLY A 578 15.28 36.75 -26.50
N GLU A 579 15.44 37.86 -25.79
CA GLU A 579 15.00 38.05 -24.42
C GLU A 579 13.78 38.97 -24.38
N TYR A 580 12.75 38.57 -23.65
CA TYR A 580 11.48 39.26 -23.57
C TYR A 580 11.11 39.51 -22.11
N GLY A 581 10.68 40.75 -21.83
CA GLY A 581 10.43 41.22 -20.47
C GLY A 581 8.95 41.41 -20.13
N GLY A 582 8.04 41.27 -21.09
CA GLY A 582 6.62 41.48 -20.88
C GLY A 582 6.25 42.96 -20.77
N LYS A 583 4.98 43.22 -20.48
CA LYS A 583 4.44 44.58 -20.40
C LYS A 583 5.17 45.37 -19.31
N LEU A 584 5.73 46.53 -19.65
CA LEU A 584 6.53 47.36 -18.73
C LEU A 584 7.75 46.64 -18.11
N LYS A 585 8.28 45.58 -18.75
CA LYS A 585 9.32 44.71 -18.18
C LYS A 585 8.90 44.00 -16.89
N SER A 586 7.60 43.72 -16.73
CA SER A 586 7.08 43.07 -15.52
C SER A 586 7.45 41.59 -15.37
N GLY A 587 7.99 40.97 -16.41
CA GLY A 587 8.22 39.53 -16.49
C GLY A 587 6.92 38.72 -16.51
N LYS A 588 5.80 39.29 -16.93
CA LYS A 588 4.47 38.65 -16.87
C LYS A 588 3.75 38.68 -18.22
N TRP A 589 3.18 37.53 -18.60
CA TRP A 589 2.35 37.32 -19.78
C TRP A 589 1.06 36.61 -19.37
N VAL A 590 -0.09 37.09 -19.87
CA VAL A 590 -1.41 36.53 -19.50
C VAL A 590 -2.18 36.15 -20.76
N VAL A 591 -2.59 34.88 -20.84
CA VAL A 591 -3.55 34.36 -21.80
C VAL A 591 -4.93 34.44 -21.14
N ASP A 592 -5.69 35.49 -21.45
CA ASP A 592 -6.98 35.76 -20.82
C ASP A 592 -8.16 35.37 -21.73
N GLY A 593 -8.84 34.26 -21.40
CA GLY A 593 -10.05 33.80 -22.08
C GLY A 593 -9.87 33.33 -23.54
N LYS A 594 -8.65 32.98 -23.95
CA LYS A 594 -8.31 32.65 -25.35
C LYS A 594 -8.20 31.14 -25.55
N GLN A 595 -9.30 30.50 -25.94
CA GLN A 595 -9.30 29.08 -26.32
C GLN A 595 -8.46 28.83 -27.58
N TYR A 596 -7.80 27.67 -27.65
CA TYR A 596 -7.02 27.17 -28.79
C TYR A 596 -5.88 28.08 -29.28
N LEU A 597 -5.47 29.07 -28.48
CA LEU A 597 -4.30 29.90 -28.78
C LEU A 597 -3.02 29.05 -28.77
N THR A 598 -2.06 29.40 -29.62
CA THR A 598 -0.78 28.69 -29.71
C THR A 598 0.39 29.67 -29.61
N LEU A 599 1.28 29.49 -28.63
CA LEU A 599 2.50 30.25 -28.43
C LEU A 599 3.69 29.39 -28.87
N LEU A 600 4.46 29.86 -29.85
CA LEU A 600 5.58 29.15 -30.47
C LEU A 600 6.86 29.96 -30.31
N GLY A 601 7.68 29.63 -29.31
CA GLY A 601 9.05 30.09 -29.20
C GLY A 601 10.00 29.25 -30.06
N GLY A 602 11.23 29.72 -30.20
CA GLY A 602 12.28 28.98 -30.89
C GLY A 602 12.40 29.30 -32.38
N TRP A 603 11.88 30.43 -32.86
CA TRP A 603 12.11 30.85 -34.25
C TRP A 603 13.46 31.56 -34.38
N ASP A 604 14.14 31.39 -35.50
CA ASP A 604 15.21 32.31 -35.86
C ASP A 604 14.67 33.74 -36.06
N ARG A 605 15.58 34.70 -36.18
CA ARG A 605 15.24 36.13 -36.25
C ARG A 605 14.38 36.51 -37.48
N ASP A 606 14.38 35.67 -38.52
CA ASP A 606 13.69 35.90 -39.80
C ASP A 606 12.47 34.98 -40.00
N PHE A 607 12.12 34.20 -38.97
CA PHE A 607 11.04 33.22 -38.94
C PHE A 607 11.14 32.16 -40.06
N GLN A 608 12.37 31.78 -40.45
CA GLN A 608 12.63 30.79 -41.50
C GLN A 608 12.79 29.39 -40.94
N ARG A 609 13.33 29.25 -39.73
CA ARG A 609 13.50 27.96 -39.08
C ARG A 609 13.07 28.04 -37.63
N ARG A 610 12.41 26.97 -37.17
CA ARG A 610 12.05 26.78 -35.77
C ARG A 610 12.89 25.66 -35.13
N ASP A 611 13.72 26.04 -34.16
CA ASP A 611 14.58 25.15 -33.37
C ASP A 611 14.71 25.68 -31.93
N PRO A 612 13.77 25.33 -31.03
CA PRO A 612 13.72 25.89 -29.67
C PRO A 612 14.97 25.70 -28.83
N TRP A 613 15.79 24.71 -29.17
CA TRP A 613 16.99 24.35 -28.44
C TRP A 613 18.22 25.14 -28.90
N ASN A 614 18.23 25.59 -30.16
CA ASN A 614 19.35 26.34 -30.77
C ASN A 614 19.04 27.83 -31.00
N THR A 615 17.76 28.21 -31.02
CA THR A 615 17.28 29.59 -31.21
C THR A 615 16.36 30.00 -30.06
N PRO A 616 16.84 29.96 -28.80
CA PRO A 616 16.00 30.04 -27.62
C PRO A 616 15.27 31.38 -27.50
N THR A 617 13.99 31.30 -27.12
CA THR A 617 13.15 32.43 -26.75
C THR A 617 13.04 32.50 -25.22
N LEU A 618 13.70 33.48 -24.60
CA LEU A 618 13.75 33.64 -23.15
C LEU A 618 12.63 34.55 -22.64
N LEU A 619 11.79 34.01 -21.75
CA LEU A 619 10.85 34.76 -20.93
C LEU A 619 11.44 34.91 -19.53
N HIS A 620 11.70 36.14 -19.10
CA HIS A 620 12.31 36.42 -17.80
C HIS A 620 11.88 37.78 -17.26
N TRP A 621 12.26 38.06 -16.00
CA TRP A 621 12.15 39.40 -15.42
C TRP A 621 13.46 40.16 -15.62
N PRO A 622 13.52 41.22 -16.45
CA PRO A 622 14.78 41.89 -16.75
C PRO A 622 15.42 42.52 -15.50
N SER A 623 16.75 42.45 -15.39
CA SER A 623 17.50 43.03 -14.26
C SER A 623 17.37 44.54 -14.15
N ASP A 624 17.05 45.22 -15.26
CA ASP A 624 16.82 46.65 -15.33
C ASP A 624 15.35 47.05 -15.14
N SER A 625 14.47 46.08 -14.83
CA SER A 625 13.06 46.33 -14.57
C SER A 625 12.86 47.23 -13.35
N LYS A 626 11.83 48.07 -13.44
CA LYS A 626 11.39 48.98 -12.36
C LYS A 626 10.11 48.49 -11.68
N THR A 627 9.58 47.35 -12.09
CA THR A 627 8.40 46.75 -11.47
C THR A 627 8.77 45.91 -10.26
N SER A 628 7.80 45.65 -9.39
CA SER A 628 7.96 44.60 -8.38
C SER A 628 7.76 43.21 -8.99
N PRO A 629 8.46 42.17 -8.50
CA PRO A 629 8.15 40.77 -8.81
C PRO A 629 6.69 40.44 -8.50
N GLN A 630 5.94 39.84 -9.44
CA GLN A 630 4.56 39.40 -9.20
C GLN A 630 4.24 38.06 -9.85
N GLY A 631 3.75 37.10 -9.04
CA GLY A 631 3.04 35.91 -9.50
C GLY A 631 3.79 35.01 -10.50
N TYR A 632 3.07 34.55 -11.52
CA TYR A 632 3.54 33.68 -12.61
C TYR A 632 4.29 34.47 -13.69
N LEU A 633 5.23 33.82 -14.40
CA LEU A 633 5.75 34.40 -15.64
C LEU A 633 4.68 34.31 -16.73
N LEU A 634 4.07 33.14 -16.93
CA LEU A 634 2.96 32.93 -17.87
C LEU A 634 1.73 32.40 -17.14
N GLU A 635 0.59 33.04 -17.36
CA GLU A 635 -0.68 32.73 -16.70
C GLU A 635 -1.80 32.51 -17.72
N GLY A 636 -2.50 31.38 -17.62
CA GLY A 636 -3.78 31.15 -18.29
C GLY A 636 -4.94 31.60 -17.40
N ASN A 637 -5.46 32.80 -17.64
CA ASN A 637 -6.62 33.34 -16.93
C ASN A 637 -7.91 33.05 -17.72
N GLY A 638 -9.01 32.78 -17.01
CA GLY A 638 -10.27 32.35 -17.64
C GLY A 638 -10.15 31.04 -18.43
N ASP A 639 -11.08 30.79 -19.34
CA ASP A 639 -11.07 29.59 -20.19
C ASP A 639 -10.05 29.73 -21.33
N HIS A 640 -9.02 28.88 -21.28
CA HIS A 640 -7.93 28.79 -22.24
C HIS A 640 -7.82 27.35 -22.77
N THR A 641 -8.95 26.65 -22.89
CA THR A 641 -9.03 25.28 -23.41
C THR A 641 -8.25 25.15 -24.72
N GLY A 642 -7.36 24.17 -24.81
CA GLY A 642 -6.56 23.93 -26.01
C GLY A 642 -5.35 24.86 -26.19
N LEU A 643 -4.96 25.66 -25.18
CA LEU A 643 -3.73 26.47 -25.23
C LEU A 643 -2.49 25.60 -25.52
N ILE A 644 -1.61 26.06 -26.40
CA ILE A 644 -0.29 25.44 -26.62
C ILE A 644 0.80 26.44 -26.22
N VAL A 645 1.74 26.01 -25.39
CA VAL A 645 2.97 26.73 -25.05
C VAL A 645 4.15 25.86 -25.46
N ASP A 646 4.88 26.27 -26.49
CA ASP A 646 5.87 25.41 -27.14
C ASP A 646 7.19 26.15 -27.40
N GLY A 647 8.30 25.66 -26.84
CA GLY A 647 9.64 26.11 -27.23
C GLY A 647 10.17 27.36 -26.52
N PHE A 648 9.82 27.58 -25.25
CA PHE A 648 10.28 28.72 -24.46
C PHE A 648 11.29 28.32 -23.38
N VAL A 649 12.25 29.20 -23.09
CA VAL A 649 13.04 29.16 -21.86
C VAL A 649 12.39 30.10 -20.85
N LEU A 650 12.13 29.61 -19.65
CA LEU A 650 11.58 30.39 -18.54
C LEU A 650 12.57 30.39 -17.39
N ASP A 651 13.19 31.54 -17.15
CA ASP A 651 14.22 31.72 -16.11
C ASP A 651 13.78 32.75 -15.08
N ARG A 652 13.90 32.37 -13.81
CA ARG A 652 13.60 33.23 -12.65
C ARG A 652 14.83 33.72 -11.91
N ARG A 653 16.05 33.47 -12.42
CA ARG A 653 17.31 33.89 -11.78
C ARG A 653 17.30 35.35 -11.32
N THR A 654 16.94 36.27 -12.19
CA THR A 654 16.92 37.71 -11.90
C THR A 654 15.77 38.14 -10.98
N LEU A 655 14.71 37.33 -10.92
CA LEU A 655 13.56 37.54 -10.03
C LEU A 655 13.89 37.15 -8.57
N ASN A 656 14.78 36.17 -8.42
CA ASN A 656 15.18 35.63 -7.13
C ASN A 656 16.23 36.48 -6.40
N ARG A 657 16.50 36.09 -5.16
CA ARG A 657 17.61 36.59 -4.34
C ARG A 657 18.54 35.44 -3.99
N TYR A 658 19.84 35.71 -4.06
CA TYR A 658 20.88 34.75 -3.77
C TYR A 658 21.79 35.32 -2.67
N ASP A 659 22.31 34.43 -1.84
CA ASP A 659 23.32 34.76 -0.84
C ASP A 659 24.71 35.02 -1.49
N PRO A 660 25.72 35.47 -0.73
CA PRO A 660 27.06 35.71 -1.26
C PRO A 660 27.75 34.49 -1.86
N ASP A 661 27.35 33.26 -1.48
CA ASP A 661 27.88 32.01 -2.02
C ASP A 661 27.11 31.56 -3.29
N GLY A 662 26.08 32.31 -3.67
CA GLY A 662 25.26 32.11 -4.86
C GLY A 662 24.15 31.08 -4.67
N PHE A 663 23.79 30.73 -3.43
CA PHE A 663 22.64 29.88 -3.12
C PHE A 663 21.36 30.69 -3.01
N LEU A 664 20.25 30.07 -3.39
CA LEU A 664 18.94 30.73 -3.39
C LEU A 664 18.47 30.99 -1.96
N ASP A 665 18.13 32.25 -1.66
CA ASP A 665 17.45 32.60 -0.42
C ASP A 665 15.94 32.48 -0.62
N VAL A 666 15.39 31.35 -0.17
CA VAL A 666 13.96 31.00 -0.28
C VAL A 666 13.05 31.84 0.60
N ASN A 667 13.58 32.59 1.56
CA ASN A 667 12.75 33.38 2.47
C ASN A 667 12.40 34.75 1.88
N VAL A 668 13.18 35.21 0.90
CA VAL A 668 12.97 36.51 0.23
C VAL A 668 12.79 36.40 -1.28
N SER A 669 12.94 35.20 -1.85
CA SER A 669 12.65 34.94 -3.28
C SER A 669 11.16 34.61 -3.50
N PRO A 670 10.54 35.06 -4.59
CA PRO A 670 9.13 34.77 -4.89
C PRO A 670 8.88 33.28 -5.18
N ASP A 671 8.00 32.64 -4.41
CA ASP A 671 7.73 31.20 -4.44
C ASP A 671 6.57 30.77 -5.36
N SER A 672 6.04 31.70 -6.16
CA SER A 672 5.07 31.38 -7.21
C SER A 672 5.70 30.51 -8.30
N GLU A 673 4.87 29.78 -9.05
CA GLU A 673 5.34 28.93 -10.14
C GLU A 673 5.75 29.74 -11.39
N HIS A 674 6.56 29.18 -12.32
CA HIS A 674 6.83 29.86 -13.59
C HIS A 674 5.56 29.99 -14.43
N VAL A 675 4.78 28.90 -14.52
CA VAL A 675 3.57 28.84 -15.35
C VAL A 675 2.39 28.34 -14.53
N TRP A 676 1.23 28.96 -14.72
CA TRP A 676 -0.05 28.43 -14.26
C TRP A 676 -1.04 28.31 -15.42
N VAL A 677 -1.53 27.10 -15.65
CA VAL A 677 -2.59 26.79 -16.63
C VAL A 677 -3.51 25.73 -16.03
N SER A 678 -4.79 25.72 -16.39
CA SER A 678 -5.73 24.75 -15.81
C SER A 678 -6.83 24.28 -16.75
N SER A 679 -7.00 24.90 -17.92
CA SER A 679 -8.02 24.48 -18.88
C SER A 679 -7.61 23.17 -19.58
N PRO A 680 -8.57 22.30 -19.91
CA PRO A 680 -8.30 21.02 -20.56
C PRO A 680 -7.71 21.21 -21.96
N GLU A 681 -7.11 20.15 -22.52
CA GLU A 681 -6.48 20.16 -23.84
C GLU A 681 -5.27 21.10 -23.96
N THR A 682 -4.86 21.74 -22.86
CA THR A 682 -3.64 22.57 -22.82
C THR A 682 -2.40 21.68 -22.97
N VAL A 683 -1.42 22.15 -23.74
CA VAL A 683 -0.14 21.48 -23.98
C VAL A 683 1.01 22.42 -23.67
N ILE A 684 1.96 21.98 -22.85
CA ILE A 684 3.25 22.64 -22.62
C ILE A 684 4.34 21.70 -23.09
N ARG A 685 5.17 22.13 -24.06
CA ARG A 685 6.19 21.25 -24.62
C ARG A 685 7.45 21.95 -25.12
N ASN A 686 8.54 21.19 -25.20
CA ASN A 686 9.84 21.68 -25.67
C ASN A 686 10.34 22.92 -24.90
N CYS A 687 9.91 23.11 -23.66
CA CYS A 687 10.28 24.25 -22.83
C CYS A 687 11.38 23.87 -21.83
N THR A 688 12.15 24.88 -21.41
CA THR A 688 13.14 24.77 -20.35
C THR A 688 12.73 25.66 -19.18
N PHE A 689 12.61 25.09 -17.99
CA PHE A 689 12.28 25.79 -16.75
C PHE A 689 13.49 25.76 -15.82
N VAL A 690 13.94 26.93 -15.37
CA VAL A 690 15.16 27.03 -14.56
C VAL A 690 15.07 28.08 -13.45
N ASN A 691 15.74 27.81 -12.33
CA ASN A 691 15.89 28.69 -11.16
C ASN A 691 14.57 29.07 -10.46
N GLY A 692 13.72 28.12 -10.09
CA GLY A 692 12.48 28.41 -9.35
C GLY A 692 12.64 28.37 -7.84
N ALA A 693 12.15 29.37 -7.12
CA ALA A 693 11.92 29.26 -5.66
C ALA A 693 10.61 28.51 -5.33
N GLY A 694 9.71 28.39 -6.32
CA GLY A 694 8.56 27.50 -6.35
C GLY A 694 8.65 26.50 -7.51
N ALA A 695 7.52 25.88 -7.86
CA ALA A 695 7.49 24.87 -8.92
C ALA A 695 7.58 25.46 -10.34
N ALA A 696 8.00 24.66 -11.32
CA ALA A 696 8.03 25.12 -12.71
C ALA A 696 6.62 25.37 -13.26
N VAL A 697 5.70 24.44 -13.02
CA VAL A 697 4.33 24.52 -13.54
C VAL A 697 3.33 24.11 -12.48
N ARG A 698 2.27 24.90 -12.32
CA ARG A 698 1.01 24.47 -11.71
C ARG A 698 -0.01 24.18 -12.80
N MET A 699 -0.50 22.94 -12.85
CA MET A 699 -1.48 22.50 -13.85
C MET A 699 -2.62 21.65 -13.29
N SER A 700 -3.68 21.46 -14.07
CA SER A 700 -4.77 20.54 -13.75
C SER A 700 -4.53 19.15 -14.36
N ASN A 701 -5.29 18.15 -13.89
CA ASN A 701 -5.49 16.93 -14.69
C ASN A 701 -6.24 17.28 -15.98
N ALA A 702 -5.87 16.67 -17.12
CA ALA A 702 -6.23 17.04 -18.50
C ALA A 702 -5.26 17.99 -19.24
N VAL A 703 -4.17 18.42 -18.62
CA VAL A 703 -3.07 19.12 -19.29
C VAL A 703 -1.99 18.13 -19.73
N THR A 704 -1.35 18.39 -20.87
CA THR A 704 -0.17 17.66 -21.36
C THR A 704 1.10 18.48 -21.11
N PHE A 705 2.10 17.87 -20.51
CA PHE A 705 3.42 18.41 -20.25
C PHE A 705 4.45 17.44 -20.85
N GLU A 706 5.01 17.75 -22.02
CA GLU A 706 5.85 16.81 -22.77
C GLU A 706 7.16 17.39 -23.29
N ASN A 707 8.23 16.58 -23.30
CA ASN A 707 9.52 16.96 -23.86
C ASN A 707 10.12 18.25 -23.25
N ASN A 708 9.94 18.49 -21.96
CA ASN A 708 10.45 19.68 -21.26
C ASN A 708 11.66 19.34 -20.37
N ILE A 709 12.50 20.34 -20.13
CA ILE A 709 13.58 20.29 -19.13
C ILE A 709 13.17 21.13 -17.93
N VAL A 710 13.19 20.54 -16.73
CA VAL A 710 12.93 21.21 -15.46
C VAL A 710 14.15 21.03 -14.58
N VAL A 711 14.83 22.12 -14.25
CA VAL A 711 16.08 22.06 -13.49
C VAL A 711 16.19 23.16 -12.44
N ASN A 712 16.74 22.83 -11.29
CA ASN A 712 17.00 23.80 -10.22
C ASN A 712 15.72 24.48 -9.70
N MET A 713 14.73 23.66 -9.32
CA MET A 713 13.48 24.11 -8.70
C MET A 713 13.51 23.83 -7.20
N VAL A 714 13.05 24.76 -6.39
CA VAL A 714 12.74 24.51 -4.98
C VAL A 714 11.26 24.15 -4.85
N SER A 715 10.95 23.31 -3.87
CA SER A 715 9.60 22.84 -3.57
C SER A 715 9.16 21.67 -4.44
N ASP A 716 8.81 21.90 -5.71
CA ASP A 716 8.39 20.82 -6.62
C ASP A 716 8.89 21.08 -8.04
N GLY A 717 9.01 20.06 -8.89
CA GLY A 717 9.25 20.24 -10.31
C GLY A 717 7.97 20.73 -10.98
N ILE A 718 6.89 19.96 -10.88
CA ILE A 718 5.55 20.36 -11.31
C ILE A 718 4.48 19.93 -10.29
N ARG A 719 3.39 20.70 -10.24
CA ARG A 719 2.19 20.42 -9.43
C ARG A 719 0.99 20.17 -10.32
N VAL A 720 0.35 19.02 -10.15
CA VAL A 720 -0.90 18.65 -10.81
C VAL A 720 -2.02 18.64 -9.78
N THR A 721 -3.14 19.30 -10.07
CA THR A 721 -4.33 19.29 -9.21
C THR A 721 -5.50 18.65 -9.94
N GLY A 722 -6.27 17.80 -9.25
CA GLY A 722 -7.53 17.27 -9.77
C GLY A 722 -8.57 18.39 -9.98
N GLY A 723 -9.45 18.21 -10.97
CA GLY A 723 -10.48 19.18 -11.34
C GLY A 723 -11.33 18.79 -12.55
N PHE A 724 -10.87 17.87 -13.41
CA PHE A 724 -11.55 17.49 -14.67
C PHE A 724 -11.94 16.00 -14.73
N GLY A 725 -12.53 15.49 -13.65
CA GLY A 725 -12.99 14.10 -13.56
C GLY A 725 -11.86 13.09 -13.77
N THR A 726 -12.12 12.06 -14.57
CA THR A 726 -11.19 10.93 -14.82
C THR A 726 -10.13 11.23 -15.90
N ARG A 727 -10.10 12.44 -16.47
CA ARG A 727 -9.11 12.81 -17.50
C ARG A 727 -7.70 12.86 -16.90
N PRO A 728 -6.71 12.13 -17.43
CA PRO A 728 -5.38 12.16 -16.86
C PRO A 728 -4.59 13.39 -17.29
N ALA A 729 -3.73 13.91 -16.41
CA ALA A 729 -2.56 14.67 -16.85
C ALA A 729 -1.64 13.76 -17.68
N ARG A 730 -1.02 14.29 -18.74
CA ARG A 730 -0.06 13.53 -19.55
C ARG A 730 1.33 14.15 -19.38
N ILE A 731 2.23 13.46 -18.69
CA ILE A 731 3.58 13.93 -18.36
C ILE A 731 4.56 12.99 -19.05
N ARG A 732 5.15 13.42 -20.16
CA ARG A 732 5.92 12.50 -21.02
C ARG A 732 7.26 13.04 -21.49
N ASP A 733 8.24 12.15 -21.58
CA ASP A 733 9.56 12.47 -22.14
C ASP A 733 10.18 13.72 -21.51
N ASN A 734 9.93 14.02 -20.23
CA ASN A 734 10.52 15.19 -19.57
C ASN A 734 11.79 14.81 -18.81
N THR A 735 12.65 15.80 -18.56
CA THR A 735 13.84 15.68 -17.72
C THR A 735 13.68 16.55 -16.48
N PHE A 736 13.78 15.96 -15.29
CA PHE A 736 13.72 16.64 -14.00
C PHE A 736 15.04 16.47 -13.25
N LEU A 737 15.71 17.59 -12.94
CA LEU A 737 17.04 17.61 -12.32
C LEU A 737 17.09 18.61 -11.16
N PHE A 738 17.79 18.26 -10.08
CA PHE A 738 18.04 19.16 -8.95
C PHE A 738 16.75 19.81 -8.43
N ILE A 739 15.83 18.98 -7.96
CA ILE A 739 14.58 19.45 -7.35
C ILE A 739 14.75 19.40 -5.83
N TRP A 740 14.82 20.58 -5.23
CA TRP A 740 15.31 20.75 -3.87
C TRP A 740 14.18 20.81 -2.85
N ASN A 741 14.40 20.13 -1.73
CA ASN A 741 13.62 20.31 -0.51
C ASN A 741 14.03 21.61 0.18
N ARG A 742 13.07 22.37 0.72
CA ARG A 742 13.36 23.65 1.38
C ARG A 742 14.22 23.51 2.64
N ASN A 743 13.99 22.46 3.44
CA ASN A 743 14.50 22.39 4.81
C ASN A 743 15.22 21.07 5.14
N ARG A 744 14.77 19.95 4.59
CA ARG A 744 15.20 18.61 4.97
C ARG A 744 15.41 17.73 3.72
N PRO A 745 16.59 17.80 3.10
CA PRO A 745 16.88 16.98 1.93
C PRO A 745 16.99 15.49 2.29
N HIS A 746 16.49 14.61 1.43
CA HIS A 746 16.63 13.16 1.54
C HIS A 746 16.18 12.57 2.88
N ASP A 747 15.12 13.14 3.45
CA ASP A 747 14.54 12.68 4.72
C ASP A 747 13.18 11.99 4.56
N GLY A 748 12.49 12.23 3.43
CA GLY A 748 11.15 11.71 3.16
C GLY A 748 10.04 12.17 4.11
N SER A 749 10.31 13.11 5.02
CA SER A 749 9.34 13.63 6.00
C SER A 749 8.62 14.89 5.52
N SER A 750 9.25 15.62 4.59
CA SER A 750 8.72 16.87 4.04
C SER A 750 7.98 16.66 2.71
N SER A 751 6.92 17.45 2.50
CA SER A 751 6.09 17.46 1.29
C SER A 751 6.77 18.06 0.05
N THR A 752 7.91 18.73 0.24
CA THR A 752 8.71 19.42 -0.79
C THR A 752 9.90 18.57 -1.26
N GLY A 753 10.63 19.03 -2.27
CA GLY A 753 11.67 18.26 -2.96
C GLY A 753 11.07 17.17 -3.85
N THR A 754 9.97 17.46 -4.56
CA THR A 754 9.24 16.47 -5.36
C THR A 754 9.34 16.76 -6.85
N GLY A 755 9.68 15.79 -7.71
CA GLY A 755 9.64 15.98 -9.17
C GLY A 755 8.24 16.29 -9.69
N VAL A 756 7.31 15.33 -9.53
CA VAL A 756 5.88 15.49 -9.85
C VAL A 756 5.04 15.30 -8.60
N ALA A 757 4.30 16.34 -8.21
CA ALA A 757 3.30 16.27 -7.14
C ALA A 757 1.89 16.14 -7.74
N LEU A 758 1.23 14.99 -7.53
CA LEU A 758 -0.16 14.73 -7.92
C LEU A 758 -1.09 14.98 -6.72
N GLY A 759 -1.74 16.13 -6.71
CA GLY A 759 -2.69 16.60 -5.70
C GLY A 759 -4.15 16.41 -6.10
N GLY A 760 -5.04 16.33 -5.11
CA GLY A 760 -6.50 16.41 -5.33
C GLY A 760 -7.08 15.24 -6.11
N ASN A 761 -6.55 14.02 -5.92
CA ASN A 761 -6.92 12.83 -6.68
C ASN A 761 -6.82 13.00 -8.21
N ALA A 762 -5.69 13.52 -8.69
CA ALA A 762 -5.43 13.72 -10.11
C ALA A 762 -4.98 12.42 -10.81
N PRO A 763 -5.77 11.88 -11.76
CA PRO A 763 -5.29 10.81 -12.65
C PRO A 763 -4.10 11.30 -13.47
N ALA A 764 -3.15 10.42 -13.77
CA ALA A 764 -1.94 10.82 -14.50
C ALA A 764 -1.34 9.69 -15.32
N VAL A 765 -0.74 10.06 -16.46
CA VAL A 765 0.12 9.21 -17.28
C VAL A 765 1.52 9.79 -17.22
N LEU A 766 2.43 9.09 -16.55
CA LEU A 766 3.85 9.42 -16.48
C LEU A 766 4.63 8.41 -17.32
N ASP A 767 5.07 8.84 -18.49
CA ASP A 767 5.65 7.97 -19.51
C ASP A 767 6.99 8.50 -20.02
N GLY A 768 8.07 7.72 -19.90
CA GLY A 768 9.35 8.11 -20.49
C GLY A 768 10.08 9.27 -19.81
N ASN A 769 9.77 9.63 -18.57
CA ASN A 769 10.43 10.75 -17.89
C ASN A 769 11.75 10.33 -17.21
N VAL A 770 12.67 11.28 -17.03
CA VAL A 770 13.90 11.10 -16.26
C VAL A 770 13.82 11.94 -14.98
N PHE A 771 14.02 11.29 -13.84
CA PHE A 771 14.00 11.90 -12.51
C PHE A 771 15.34 11.66 -11.81
N GLN A 772 16.12 12.71 -11.62
CA GLN A 772 17.46 12.57 -11.08
C GLN A 772 17.87 13.72 -10.15
N TYR A 773 18.53 13.36 -9.04
CA TYR A 773 18.95 14.31 -7.99
C TYR A 773 17.77 15.09 -7.38
N ILE A 774 16.67 14.38 -7.12
CA ILE A 774 15.48 14.93 -6.46
C ILE A 774 15.57 14.63 -4.98
N ASP A 775 15.52 15.68 -4.16
CA ASP A 775 15.80 15.56 -2.74
C ASP A 775 14.89 14.55 -2.02
N ASN A 776 13.60 14.50 -2.38
CA ASN A 776 12.66 13.57 -1.75
C ASN A 776 12.02 12.62 -2.78
N PHE A 777 10.95 13.02 -3.45
CA PHE A 777 10.13 12.07 -4.21
C PHE A 777 10.17 12.40 -5.69
N ALA A 778 10.60 11.47 -6.55
CA ALA A 778 10.46 11.67 -7.99
C ALA A 778 8.97 11.86 -8.36
N VAL A 779 8.10 11.01 -7.81
CA VAL A 779 6.64 11.15 -7.92
C VAL A 779 6.01 11.02 -6.53
N ARG A 780 5.26 12.04 -6.10
CA ARG A 780 4.41 12.00 -4.90
C ARG A 780 2.95 12.10 -5.32
N SER A 781 2.15 11.12 -4.94
CA SER A 781 0.75 11.03 -5.37
C SER A 781 -0.24 10.90 -4.23
N SER A 782 -1.20 11.81 -4.20
CA SER A 782 -2.44 11.66 -3.42
C SER A 782 -3.57 10.98 -4.19
N ALA A 783 -3.36 10.72 -5.49
CA ALA A 783 -4.33 10.01 -6.31
C ALA A 783 -4.40 8.53 -5.97
N ASN A 784 -5.54 7.93 -6.26
CA ASN A 784 -5.69 6.48 -6.31
C ASN A 784 -4.64 5.93 -7.29
N PRO A 785 -3.71 5.04 -6.87
CA PRO A 785 -2.73 4.46 -7.78
C PRO A 785 -3.37 3.78 -9.00
N GLY A 786 -4.61 3.27 -8.87
CA GLY A 786 -5.41 2.71 -9.97
C GLY A 786 -5.76 3.67 -11.09
N GLU A 787 -5.51 4.96 -10.91
CA GLU A 787 -5.69 6.02 -11.92
C GLU A 787 -4.36 6.55 -12.48
N VAL A 788 -3.23 5.95 -12.06
CA VAL A 788 -1.89 6.35 -12.46
C VAL A 788 -1.27 5.30 -13.38
N VAL A 789 -0.79 5.76 -14.53
CA VAL A 789 0.08 5.00 -15.44
C VAL A 789 1.51 5.46 -15.20
N LEU A 790 2.41 4.51 -14.95
CA LEU A 790 3.83 4.76 -14.72
C LEU A 790 4.65 3.85 -15.63
N THR A 791 5.09 4.35 -16.79
CA THR A 791 5.80 3.54 -17.81
C THR A 791 7.11 4.16 -18.26
N ASP A 792 8.11 3.31 -18.50
CA ASP A 792 9.39 3.68 -19.14
C ASP A 792 10.13 4.87 -18.49
N ASN A 793 9.91 5.15 -17.20
CA ASN A 793 10.59 6.24 -16.49
C ASN A 793 11.93 5.77 -15.93
N ALA A 794 12.91 6.67 -15.88
CA ALA A 794 14.21 6.45 -15.25
C ALA A 794 14.32 7.23 -13.94
N PHE A 795 14.83 6.57 -12.90
CA PHE A 795 15.03 7.14 -11.57
C PHE A 795 16.50 7.01 -11.16
N PHE A 796 17.11 8.08 -10.63
CA PHE A 796 18.49 8.00 -10.16
C PHE A 796 18.81 8.99 -9.04
N ARG A 797 19.32 8.48 -7.92
CA ARG A 797 19.68 9.22 -6.71
C ARG A 797 18.57 10.14 -6.21
N ASN A 798 17.35 9.60 -6.15
CA ASN A 798 16.21 10.22 -5.49
C ASN A 798 15.98 9.54 -4.14
N TRP A 799 15.38 10.19 -3.14
CA TRP A 799 15.03 9.48 -1.90
C TRP A 799 13.97 8.39 -2.16
N ALA A 800 12.98 8.64 -3.01
CA ALA A 800 12.08 7.61 -3.53
C ALA A 800 11.68 7.86 -4.99
N ALA A 801 11.52 6.78 -5.76
CA ALA A 801 10.97 6.82 -7.10
C ALA A 801 9.47 7.13 -7.09
N PHE A 802 8.73 6.52 -6.14
CA PHE A 802 7.30 6.76 -5.99
C PHE A 802 6.89 6.76 -4.51
N ARG A 803 6.03 7.72 -4.15
CA ARG A 803 5.41 7.82 -2.83
C ARG A 803 3.92 8.08 -2.98
N SER A 804 3.08 7.14 -2.52
CA SER A 804 1.65 7.44 -2.34
C SER A 804 1.44 8.13 -0.99
N THR A 805 0.41 8.98 -0.89
CA THR A 805 -0.08 9.49 0.40
C THR A 805 -1.31 8.73 0.89
N GLN A 806 -1.76 7.71 0.14
CA GLN A 806 -2.85 6.82 0.53
C GLN A 806 -2.32 5.66 1.36
N GLY A 807 -3.09 5.18 2.34
CA GLY A 807 -2.72 4.07 3.23
C GLY A 807 -1.81 4.45 4.39
N THR A 808 -1.74 3.57 5.39
CA THR A 808 -0.99 3.78 6.64
C THR A 808 -0.13 2.54 6.95
N PRO A 809 1.20 2.66 7.07
CA PRO A 809 1.99 3.77 6.53
C PRO A 809 1.77 3.89 5.01
N PRO A 810 1.94 5.07 4.40
CA PRO A 810 1.75 5.17 2.96
C PRO A 810 2.76 4.30 2.19
N PRO A 811 2.46 3.80 0.98
CA PRO A 811 3.42 3.07 0.16
C PRO A 811 4.58 3.94 -0.36
N THR A 812 5.79 3.40 -0.28
CA THR A 812 7.01 3.97 -0.86
C THR A 812 7.71 2.93 -1.72
N VAL A 813 8.23 3.37 -2.87
CA VAL A 813 9.16 2.60 -3.69
C VAL A 813 10.37 3.48 -4.00
N ASP A 814 11.56 2.93 -3.77
CA ASP A 814 12.85 3.54 -4.08
C ASP A 814 13.67 2.68 -5.04
N GLU A 815 14.89 3.11 -5.32
CA GLU A 815 15.82 2.43 -6.24
C GLU A 815 16.10 0.98 -5.85
N LYS A 816 16.13 0.65 -4.56
CA LYS A 816 16.40 -0.70 -4.05
C LYS A 816 15.15 -1.58 -4.02
N SER A 817 13.98 -0.99 -4.16
CA SER A 817 12.67 -1.64 -4.06
C SER A 817 11.81 -1.49 -5.31
N MET A 818 12.40 -1.17 -6.46
CA MET A 818 11.68 -0.96 -7.73
C MET A 818 10.81 -2.16 -8.15
N HIS A 819 11.16 -3.38 -7.74
CA HIS A 819 10.33 -4.57 -7.95
C HIS A 819 8.95 -4.46 -7.27
N LEU A 820 8.83 -3.70 -6.18
CA LEU A 820 7.57 -3.45 -5.46
C LEU A 820 6.60 -2.55 -6.21
N LEU A 821 6.99 -1.94 -7.33
CA LEU A 821 6.01 -1.27 -8.20
C LEU A 821 4.91 -2.23 -8.68
N ALA A 822 5.21 -3.53 -8.82
CA ALA A 822 4.25 -4.55 -9.21
C ALA A 822 3.19 -4.86 -8.13
N ASP A 823 3.48 -4.52 -6.87
CA ASP A 823 2.56 -4.70 -5.75
C ASP A 823 1.55 -3.54 -5.65
N LEU A 824 1.83 -2.41 -6.31
CA LEU A 824 0.94 -1.26 -6.32
C LEU A 824 -0.13 -1.46 -7.38
N PRO A 825 -1.39 -1.08 -7.10
CA PRO A 825 -2.50 -1.27 -8.03
C PRO A 825 -2.50 -0.20 -9.12
N PHE A 826 -1.36 0.02 -9.79
CA PHE A 826 -1.28 0.99 -10.89
C PHE A 826 -2.23 0.62 -12.02
N LYS A 827 -2.78 1.63 -12.69
CA LYS A 827 -3.53 1.42 -13.93
C LYS A 827 -2.72 0.64 -14.95
N LYS A 828 -1.43 1.01 -15.07
CA LYS A 828 -0.42 0.30 -15.85
C LYS A 828 0.95 0.66 -15.31
N GLN A 829 1.81 -0.35 -15.19
CA GLN A 829 3.23 -0.18 -14.89
C GLN A 829 4.04 -1.10 -15.81
N ALA A 830 5.11 -0.57 -16.42
CA ALA A 830 6.07 -1.35 -17.21
C ALA A 830 7.34 -0.53 -17.49
N GLY A 831 8.48 -1.20 -17.71
CA GLY A 831 9.68 -0.59 -18.30
C GLY A 831 10.39 0.49 -17.47
N ASN A 832 9.99 0.72 -16.21
CA ASN A 832 10.65 1.67 -15.32
C ASN A 832 12.00 1.12 -14.83
N ILE A 833 13.03 1.96 -14.83
CA ILE A 833 14.42 1.55 -14.55
C ILE A 833 15.11 2.48 -13.54
N VAL A 834 16.16 1.97 -12.90
CA VAL A 834 17.15 2.78 -12.18
C VAL A 834 18.34 3.00 -13.10
N ALA A 835 18.54 4.23 -13.56
CA ALA A 835 19.61 4.54 -14.51
C ALA A 835 19.96 6.03 -14.47
N ASP A 836 21.26 6.32 -14.46
CA ASP A 836 21.80 7.68 -14.66
C ASP A 836 21.53 8.13 -16.10
N GLY A 837 21.01 9.35 -16.28
CA GLY A 837 20.80 9.94 -17.60
C GLY A 837 22.08 10.36 -18.33
N GLY A 838 23.21 10.49 -17.64
CA GLY A 838 24.51 10.84 -18.23
C GLY A 838 24.56 12.27 -18.75
N PHE A 839 24.15 13.24 -17.92
CA PHE A 839 24.05 14.65 -18.27
C PHE A 839 25.40 15.39 -18.17
N ASP A 840 25.58 16.42 -19.00
CA ASP A 840 26.69 17.37 -18.83
C ASP A 840 26.33 18.41 -17.77
N LEU A 841 26.60 18.10 -16.51
CA LEU A 841 26.23 18.94 -15.38
C LEU A 841 27.32 19.97 -15.10
N ASP A 842 26.90 21.17 -14.68
CA ASP A 842 27.82 22.16 -14.11
C ASP A 842 28.51 21.55 -12.86
N PRO A 843 29.85 21.44 -12.86
CA PRO A 843 30.58 20.78 -11.77
C PRO A 843 30.35 21.43 -10.40
N ALA A 844 30.21 22.76 -10.33
CA ALA A 844 30.01 23.47 -9.07
C ALA A 844 28.61 23.22 -8.51
N ILE A 845 27.59 23.18 -9.38
CA ILE A 845 26.21 22.88 -8.97
C ILE A 845 26.10 21.44 -8.49
N TYR A 846 26.69 20.51 -9.24
CA TYR A 846 26.71 19.10 -8.86
C TYR A 846 27.42 18.88 -7.53
N ALA A 847 28.58 19.52 -7.33
CA ALA A 847 29.32 19.42 -6.08
C ALA A 847 28.57 20.02 -4.88
N SER A 848 27.84 21.13 -5.06
CA SER A 848 26.99 21.69 -4.01
C SER A 848 25.82 20.79 -3.64
N TRP A 849 25.16 20.16 -4.62
CA TRP A 849 24.13 19.14 -4.35
C TRP A 849 24.72 17.97 -3.56
N PHE A 850 25.83 17.40 -4.03
CA PHE A 850 26.49 16.28 -3.38
C PHE A 850 26.87 16.62 -1.93
N ALA A 851 27.50 17.77 -1.70
CA ALA A 851 27.92 18.22 -0.37
C ALA A 851 26.75 18.42 0.60
N ARG A 852 25.59 18.87 0.09
CA ARG A 852 24.36 19.06 0.87
C ARG A 852 23.67 17.74 1.20
N THR A 853 23.63 16.81 0.25
CA THR A 853 22.75 15.64 0.31
C THR A 853 23.42 14.41 0.90
N SER A 854 24.65 14.10 0.50
CA SER A 854 25.35 12.84 0.86
C SER A 854 25.49 12.61 2.37
N LYS A 855 25.52 13.69 3.16
CA LYS A 855 25.66 13.64 4.63
C LYS A 855 24.33 13.47 5.38
N GLN A 856 23.19 13.58 4.70
CA GLN A 856 21.88 13.73 5.34
C GLN A 856 21.02 12.46 5.30
N THR A 857 21.49 11.38 4.66
CA THR A 857 20.71 10.17 4.49
C THR A 857 21.54 8.91 4.62
N ASN A 858 21.01 7.91 5.33
CA ASN A 858 21.58 6.56 5.43
C ASN A 858 20.99 5.60 4.39
N ARG A 859 20.20 6.12 3.45
CA ARG A 859 19.50 5.31 2.43
C ARG A 859 20.45 4.74 1.39
N PHE A 860 21.53 5.47 1.13
CA PHE A 860 22.64 5.03 0.27
C PHE A 860 23.87 4.74 1.13
N THR A 861 24.62 3.70 0.77
CA THR A 861 25.87 3.34 1.45
C THR A 861 26.98 4.33 1.09
N ALA A 862 28.10 4.28 1.83
CA ALA A 862 29.25 5.12 1.54
C ALA A 862 29.79 4.86 0.12
N GLU A 863 29.81 3.59 -0.30
CA GLU A 863 30.26 3.17 -1.63
C GLU A 863 29.32 3.67 -2.73
N GLU A 864 28.00 3.65 -2.49
CA GLU A 864 27.01 4.20 -3.43
C GLU A 864 27.17 5.70 -3.64
N TRP A 865 27.57 6.43 -2.58
CA TRP A 865 27.90 7.85 -2.68
C TRP A 865 29.25 8.10 -3.37
N GLU A 866 30.25 7.28 -3.09
CA GLU A 866 31.58 7.38 -3.72
C GLU A 866 31.49 7.23 -5.25
N GLN A 867 30.64 6.31 -5.74
CA GLN A 867 30.40 6.11 -7.18
C GLN A 867 29.90 7.35 -7.92
N VAL A 868 29.25 8.28 -7.20
CA VAL A 868 28.67 9.50 -7.78
C VAL A 868 29.35 10.75 -7.24
N ALA A 869 30.47 10.62 -6.53
CA ALA A 869 31.19 11.76 -6.00
C ALA A 869 31.68 12.68 -7.13
N PRO A 870 31.52 14.01 -7.01
CA PRO A 870 32.10 14.94 -7.97
C PRO A 870 33.63 14.79 -7.97
N PRO A 871 34.30 14.90 -9.12
CA PRO A 871 35.76 15.00 -9.16
C PRO A 871 36.22 16.21 -8.32
N SER A 872 37.37 16.11 -7.64
CA SER A 872 37.88 17.21 -6.80
C SER A 872 38.09 18.49 -7.62
N ILE A 873 37.29 19.52 -7.32
CA ILE A 873 37.36 20.83 -7.98
C ILE A 873 38.19 21.77 -7.08
N GLY A 874 39.52 21.75 -7.22
CA GLY A 874 40.42 22.63 -6.46
C GLY A 874 40.69 22.18 -5.01
N ALA A 875 41.31 23.07 -4.23
CA ALA A 875 41.79 22.78 -2.87
C ALA A 875 40.72 22.91 -1.77
N GLU A 876 39.62 23.62 -2.02
CA GLU A 876 38.56 23.84 -1.03
C GLU A 876 37.32 22.98 -1.30
N PRO A 877 36.72 22.34 -0.27
CA PRO A 877 35.52 21.55 -0.43
C PRO A 877 34.31 22.42 -0.80
N ALA A 878 33.46 21.90 -1.71
CA ALA A 878 32.25 22.60 -2.11
C ALA A 878 31.33 22.90 -0.91
N LYS A 879 30.83 24.13 -0.82
CA LYS A 879 29.86 24.52 0.21
C LYS A 879 28.53 23.83 -0.05
N ALA A 880 27.93 23.31 1.02
CA ALA A 880 26.56 22.81 1.01
C ALA A 880 25.57 24.00 0.99
N GLY A 881 24.64 23.99 0.07
CA GLY A 881 23.63 25.05 -0.04
C GLY A 881 22.51 24.69 -1.02
N LEU A 882 21.48 25.53 -1.03
CA LEU A 882 20.23 25.27 -1.75
C LEU A 882 20.22 26.01 -3.09
N GLY A 883 19.92 25.31 -4.19
CA GLY A 883 19.53 25.93 -5.45
C GLY A 883 20.51 26.96 -6.01
N LYS A 884 21.79 26.62 -6.14
CA LYS A 884 22.81 27.51 -6.71
C LYS A 884 22.36 28.02 -8.08
N ALA A 885 22.52 29.32 -8.37
CA ALA A 885 22.03 29.90 -9.63
C ALA A 885 22.57 29.16 -10.86
N PHE A 886 21.67 28.69 -11.72
CA PHE A 886 21.97 27.89 -12.91
C PHE A 886 21.89 28.76 -14.18
N ASP A 887 22.83 28.61 -15.11
CA ASP A 887 22.77 29.31 -16.40
C ASP A 887 21.73 28.69 -17.33
N TRP A 888 20.79 29.49 -17.82
CA TRP A 888 19.68 28.97 -18.63
C TRP A 888 20.14 28.38 -19.98
N LYS A 889 21.26 28.83 -20.55
CA LYS A 889 21.78 28.30 -21.83
C LYS A 889 22.33 26.90 -21.62
N ALA A 890 23.05 26.69 -20.52
CA ALA A 890 23.47 25.35 -20.11
C ALA A 890 22.26 24.46 -19.79
N ALA A 891 21.26 24.97 -19.08
CA ALA A 891 20.04 24.24 -18.74
C ALA A 891 19.28 23.75 -19.99
N ALA A 892 19.21 24.56 -21.04
CA ALA A 892 18.53 24.21 -22.30
C ALA A 892 19.22 23.09 -23.10
N GLN A 893 20.41 22.65 -22.68
CA GLN A 893 21.17 21.56 -23.30
C GLN A 893 21.21 20.28 -22.45
N LEU A 894 20.50 20.23 -21.32
CA LEU A 894 20.47 19.06 -20.40
C LEU A 894 19.59 17.92 -20.94
N PHE A 895 19.99 17.36 -22.07
CA PHE A 895 19.42 16.12 -22.60
C PHE A 895 20.20 14.92 -22.07
N PRO A 896 19.54 13.81 -21.71
CA PRO A 896 20.26 12.63 -21.28
C PRO A 896 20.96 11.97 -22.47
N LYS A 897 22.17 11.48 -22.20
CA LYS A 897 23.04 10.80 -23.17
C LYS A 897 22.98 9.28 -23.06
N ASN A 898 22.48 8.75 -21.94
CA ASN A 898 22.30 7.32 -21.77
C ASN A 898 21.20 6.80 -22.71
N ALA A 899 21.54 5.86 -23.59
CA ALA A 899 20.60 5.29 -24.56
C ALA A 899 19.46 4.48 -23.92
N GLN A 900 19.61 4.05 -22.66
CA GLN A 900 18.58 3.34 -21.92
C GLN A 900 17.46 4.25 -21.41
N VAL A 901 17.70 5.56 -21.32
CA VAL A 901 16.69 6.50 -20.82
C VAL A 901 16.03 7.27 -21.96
N LYS A 902 14.74 7.59 -21.80
CA LYS A 902 13.99 8.48 -22.70
C LYS A 902 14.23 9.92 -22.26
N GLY A 903 13.28 10.62 -21.64
CA GLY A 903 13.46 12.01 -21.19
C GLY A 903 13.50 13.00 -22.35
N ALA A 904 13.79 14.28 -22.05
CA ALA A 904 13.71 15.35 -23.03
C ALA A 904 14.72 15.14 -24.17
N ARG A 905 14.33 15.45 -25.41
CA ARG A 905 15.18 15.35 -26.60
C ARG A 905 15.08 16.57 -27.50
N PRO A 906 16.18 16.94 -28.18
CA PRO A 906 16.11 17.94 -29.21
C PRO A 906 15.22 17.42 -30.36
N ARG A 907 14.19 18.19 -30.71
CA ARG A 907 13.31 17.94 -31.86
C ARG A 907 13.38 19.15 -32.78
N LYS A 908 13.66 18.91 -34.07
CA LYS A 908 13.48 19.92 -35.12
C LYS A 908 12.01 19.89 -35.53
N LEU A 909 11.33 21.03 -35.48
CA LEU A 909 9.87 21.08 -35.56
C LEU A 909 9.36 21.60 -36.91
N GLU A 910 9.73 22.82 -37.31
CA GLU A 910 9.12 23.51 -38.46
C GLU A 910 10.16 24.25 -39.33
N THR A 911 9.95 24.23 -40.64
CA THR A 911 10.59 25.11 -41.64
C THR A 911 9.55 26.12 -42.12
N GLY A 912 9.88 27.41 -42.11
CA GLY A 912 9.00 28.49 -42.51
C GLY A 912 8.64 28.41 -43.99
N GLY A 913 7.35 28.31 -44.29
CA GLY A 913 6.76 28.54 -45.61
C GLY A 913 6.07 29.89 -45.68
#